data_AF-A0A949HLT3-F1
#
_entry.id   AF-A0A949HLT3-F1
#
_cell.length_a   1.000
_cell.length_b   1.000
_cell.length_c   1.000
_cell.angle_alpha   90.00
_cell.angle_beta   90.00
_cell.angle_gamma   90.00
#
_symmetry.space_group_name_H-M   'P 1'
#
loop_
_entity.id
_entity.type
_entity.pdbx_description
1 polymer ?
#
loop_
_entity_poly.entity_id
_entity_poly.type
_entity_poly.pdbx_seq_one_letter_code
_entity_poly.pdbx_strand_id
1 'polypeptide(L)'
;MISDKFLRFAFLPFFAFLGMNLPVLAQEQDRPAVLPSTLPLEFLPGEKVALVGNSLAERMNLFGHFETYLHLIHSDRNIIVRNFARPAEAVNNQQRSADYTAIDDPMKVFSADTYLCFFGFNESYSGIESVDEFKKQYKEYLDQITNLYPRGKSSPKARFVLISPIAFESADSRFLPNGTDENKRLAVYSAAVEQIAKDRKLAFVDLFNPTLKLFGQQPALQYTINGCHLNEEGDKAIAKLLVAELLKADESKLSLDKTNGTFEKLRAAVNDKSWVHLQDYRMLNGWYVYGGRRTWDKETFPLEYAKIRRMAEVRDQYCWDIAQGKSVPTTPIDDNTGELFVPQTRFGDPRQKYSEAEELRYLSPDEFIAQTKVPEGFKIELFADETKFPDIAKPVQLNFDNKGRAWLACMPTYPQWKPGDARPGDKLVILEDTDQDGKADISKVFYDKLHCPTGFEFWNGGVLVVDQPRMLFLKDTDGDDKADQVIHLMDGWATDDTHHTCGAFEWNHGGLLHMLEGIATSTTLETPWGPHRSKGDGGAYVMDPRTMKIRQFALPGQYNMWCYVFNQWGQGIVGDGTTANHAWDTPLSGAQFRGRQGLNFVFNNEGMRPALGCEFLVSRNFPESVQGQFTYACVINMNGMPRFTV
;
A
#
# COMPACT_ATOMS: atom_id res chain seq x y z
N MET A 1 27.14 4.55 36.88
CA MET A 1 27.24 5.99 37.18
C MET A 1 27.86 6.67 35.96
N ILE A 2 27.32 7.85 35.56
CA ILE A 2 27.28 8.47 34.21
C ILE A 2 26.04 7.95 33.45
N SER A 3 24.81 8.33 33.80
CA SER A 3 24.04 9.59 33.61
C SER A 3 23.67 9.86 32.14
N ASP A 4 22.47 9.48 31.67
CA ASP A 4 21.14 10.08 31.92
C ASP A 4 20.99 11.53 31.40
N LYS A 5 21.36 11.75 30.13
CA LYS A 5 21.18 13.02 29.40
C LYS A 5 20.71 12.80 27.95
N PHE A 6 19.50 12.28 27.74
CA PHE A 6 18.78 12.46 26.46
C PHE A 6 17.27 12.33 26.63
N LEU A 7 16.68 12.92 27.68
CA LEU A 7 15.23 13.07 27.76
C LEU A 7 14.89 14.17 28.78
N ARG A 8 14.72 15.40 28.29
CA ARG A 8 13.99 16.51 28.93
C ARG A 8 14.12 17.75 28.05
N PHE A 9 13.21 17.93 27.11
CA PHE A 9 12.81 19.27 26.70
C PHE A 9 11.48 19.58 27.36
N ALA A 10 11.47 20.70 28.08
CA ALA A 10 10.41 21.12 28.96
C ALA A 10 9.13 21.47 28.19
N PHE A 11 8.01 20.93 28.66
CA PHE A 11 6.67 21.40 28.35
C PHE A 11 6.49 22.82 28.92
N LEU A 12 6.19 23.78 28.07
CA LEU A 12 5.55 25.04 28.45
C LEU A 12 4.25 25.14 27.64
N PRO A 13 3.07 25.26 28.27
CA PRO A 13 1.81 25.39 27.55
C PRO A 13 1.61 26.87 27.21
N PHE A 14 1.92 27.27 25.98
CA PHE A 14 1.42 28.53 25.43
C PHE A 14 0.16 28.22 24.63
N PHE A 15 -1.00 28.28 25.28
CA PHE A 15 -2.28 28.35 24.60
C PHE A 15 -2.46 29.75 24.02
N ALA A 16 -2.02 29.92 22.77
CA ALA A 16 -2.51 30.99 21.90
C ALA A 16 -3.44 30.34 20.86
N PHE A 17 -4.74 30.38 21.14
CA PHE A 17 -5.77 30.09 20.13
C PHE A 17 -5.74 31.22 19.09
N LEU A 18 -4.95 31.06 18.02
CA LEU A 18 -5.27 31.70 16.76
C LEU A 18 -6.28 30.80 16.04
N GLY A 19 -7.48 31.33 15.83
CA GLY A 19 -8.57 30.66 15.15
C GLY A 19 -8.24 30.39 13.68
N MET A 20 -7.69 29.21 13.42
CA MET A 20 -7.86 28.56 12.13
C MET A 20 -9.23 27.91 12.13
N ASN A 21 -10.11 28.33 11.22
CA ASN A 21 -11.29 27.58 10.85
C ASN A 21 -10.83 26.23 10.27
N LEU A 22 -10.60 25.26 11.16
CA LEU A 22 -10.67 23.85 10.80
C LEU A 22 -11.99 23.62 10.07
N PRO A 23 -12.04 22.74 9.06
CA PRO A 23 -13.27 22.48 8.34
C PRO A 23 -14.33 22.16 9.38
N VAL A 24 -15.36 23.00 9.39
CA VAL A 24 -16.56 22.87 10.20
C VAL A 24 -16.93 21.38 10.16
N LEU A 25 -16.83 20.68 11.30
CA LEU A 25 -17.59 19.47 11.51
C LEU A 25 -18.99 19.83 11.05
N ALA A 26 -19.41 19.29 9.89
CA ALA A 26 -20.70 19.61 9.31
C ALA A 26 -21.71 19.57 10.45
N GLN A 27 -22.42 20.68 10.69
CA GLN A 27 -23.48 20.71 11.69
C GLN A 27 -24.30 19.44 11.48
N GLU A 28 -24.44 18.61 12.53
CA GLU A 28 -25.20 17.36 12.48
C GLU A 28 -26.62 17.71 11.99
N GLN A 29 -26.84 17.63 10.68
CA GLN A 29 -28.16 17.76 10.10
C GLN A 29 -28.95 16.53 10.50
N ASP A 30 -30.19 16.73 10.93
CA ASP A 30 -31.11 15.62 11.19
C ASP A 30 -31.32 14.84 9.89
N ARG A 31 -30.73 13.64 9.84
CA ARG A 31 -30.84 12.72 8.70
C ARG A 31 -32.08 11.85 8.86
N PRO A 32 -32.75 11.48 7.75
CA PRO A 32 -33.83 10.51 7.81
C PRO A 32 -33.35 9.18 8.40
N ALA A 33 -34.28 8.45 9.02
CA ALA A 33 -34.02 7.10 9.46
C ALA A 33 -33.60 6.23 8.27
N VAL A 34 -32.52 5.45 8.43
CA VAL A 34 -32.14 4.44 7.43
C VAL A 34 -33.29 3.47 7.22
N LEU A 35 -33.42 2.99 5.99
CA LEU A 35 -34.35 1.90 5.66
C LEU A 35 -33.99 0.63 6.45
N PRO A 36 -34.92 -0.32 6.61
CA PRO A 36 -34.60 -1.59 7.27
C PRO A 36 -33.44 -2.34 6.58
N SER A 37 -32.72 -3.15 7.36
CA SER A 37 -31.73 -4.09 6.83
C SER A 37 -32.45 -5.34 6.33
N THR A 38 -33.04 -5.25 5.14
CA THR A 38 -33.77 -6.34 4.48
C THR A 38 -33.44 -6.37 2.99
N LEU A 39 -33.49 -7.56 2.38
CA LEU A 39 -33.34 -7.73 0.94
C LEU A 39 -34.72 -7.76 0.24
N PRO A 40 -34.88 -7.18 -0.96
CA PRO A 40 -33.89 -6.38 -1.69
C PRO A 40 -33.50 -5.11 -0.92
N LEU A 41 -32.22 -4.77 -0.96
CA LEU A 41 -31.70 -3.60 -0.28
C LEU A 41 -32.07 -2.35 -1.09
N GLU A 42 -32.87 -1.49 -0.49
CA GLU A 42 -33.23 -0.18 -1.06
C GLU A 42 -32.39 0.94 -0.42
N PHE A 43 -32.20 2.03 -1.16
CA PHE A 43 -31.42 3.19 -0.71
C PHE A 43 -32.24 4.49 -0.73
N LEU A 44 -32.00 5.34 0.25
CA LEU A 44 -32.47 6.72 0.24
C LEU A 44 -31.63 7.57 -0.73
N PRO A 45 -32.18 8.66 -1.28
CA PRO A 45 -31.38 9.62 -2.02
C PRO A 45 -30.23 10.18 -1.18
N GLY A 46 -29.00 10.15 -1.71
CA GLY A 46 -27.80 10.63 -1.04
C GLY A 46 -27.27 9.70 0.07
N GLU A 47 -27.76 8.46 0.16
CA GLU A 47 -27.34 7.53 1.21
C GLU A 47 -25.85 7.19 1.10
N LYS A 48 -25.15 7.25 2.24
CA LYS A 48 -23.71 6.95 2.35
C LYS A 48 -23.48 5.48 2.69
N VAL A 49 -22.79 4.78 1.82
CA VAL A 49 -22.48 3.34 1.94
C VAL A 49 -20.98 3.15 2.16
N ALA A 50 -20.62 2.48 3.25
CA ALA A 50 -19.26 2.08 3.58
C ALA A 50 -19.06 0.58 3.37
N LEU A 51 -18.03 0.20 2.63
CA LEU A 51 -17.53 -1.19 2.62
C LEU A 51 -16.46 -1.31 3.70
N VAL A 52 -16.56 -2.35 4.55
CA VAL A 52 -15.61 -2.64 5.64
C VAL A 52 -15.30 -4.14 5.66
N GLY A 53 -14.06 -4.49 6.02
CA GLY A 53 -13.63 -5.88 6.06
C GLY A 53 -12.29 -6.13 5.39
N ASN A 54 -12.11 -7.35 4.93
CA ASN A 54 -10.83 -7.89 4.45
C ASN A 54 -10.56 -7.63 2.95
N SER A 55 -9.59 -8.34 2.36
CA SER A 55 -9.18 -8.15 0.96
C SER A 55 -10.29 -8.36 -0.06
N LEU A 56 -11.33 -9.15 0.24
CA LEU A 56 -12.46 -9.30 -0.68
C LEU A 56 -13.10 -7.94 -0.99
N ALA A 57 -13.32 -7.12 0.04
CA ALA A 57 -13.83 -5.77 -0.13
C ALA A 57 -12.75 -4.82 -0.64
N GLU A 58 -11.53 -4.86 -0.09
CA GLU A 58 -10.48 -3.90 -0.47
C GLU A 58 -10.14 -3.97 -1.96
N ARG A 59 -10.09 -5.18 -2.53
CA ARG A 59 -9.77 -5.39 -3.95
C ARG A 59 -10.86 -4.92 -4.92
N MET A 60 -12.07 -4.65 -4.44
CA MET A 60 -13.11 -4.00 -5.27
C MET A 60 -12.68 -2.59 -5.72
N ASN A 61 -11.68 -1.98 -5.07
CA ASN A 61 -11.06 -0.73 -5.51
C ASN A 61 -10.21 -0.86 -6.79
N LEU A 62 -9.86 -2.09 -7.21
CA LEU A 62 -9.02 -2.32 -8.39
C LEU A 62 -9.82 -2.26 -9.69
N PHE A 63 -11.02 -2.84 -9.68
CA PHE A 63 -11.76 -3.13 -10.92
C PHE A 63 -13.14 -2.44 -10.98
N GLY A 64 -13.76 -2.12 -9.84
CA GLY A 64 -14.92 -1.22 -9.75
C GLY A 64 -16.26 -1.79 -10.23
N HIS A 65 -16.37 -3.10 -10.52
CA HIS A 65 -17.59 -3.65 -11.11
C HIS A 65 -18.81 -3.53 -10.18
N PHE A 66 -18.66 -3.86 -8.90
CA PHE A 66 -19.78 -3.86 -7.94
C PHE A 66 -20.45 -2.48 -7.83
N GLU A 67 -19.66 -1.44 -7.59
CA GLU A 67 -20.19 -0.08 -7.46
C GLU A 67 -20.77 0.44 -8.77
N THR A 68 -20.19 0.07 -9.92
CA THR A 68 -20.72 0.44 -11.24
C THR A 68 -22.16 -0.08 -11.42
N TYR A 69 -22.41 -1.35 -11.10
CA TYR A 69 -23.78 -1.89 -11.12
C TYR A 69 -24.71 -1.18 -10.14
N LEU A 70 -24.22 -0.86 -8.94
CA LEU A 70 -25.00 -0.17 -7.93
C LEU A 70 -25.52 1.18 -8.43
N HIS A 71 -24.64 1.99 -9.05
CA HIS A 71 -25.01 3.28 -9.63
C HIS A 71 -25.94 3.16 -10.82
N LEU A 72 -25.78 2.14 -11.69
CA LEU A 72 -26.67 1.98 -12.83
C LEU A 72 -28.07 1.52 -12.44
N ILE A 73 -28.19 0.65 -11.43
CA ILE A 73 -29.48 0.13 -10.96
C ILE A 73 -30.22 1.20 -10.13
N HIS A 74 -29.49 2.02 -9.38
CA HIS A 74 -30.02 3.09 -8.54
C HIS A 74 -29.58 4.47 -9.03
N SER A 75 -29.66 4.71 -10.34
CA SER A 75 -29.16 5.93 -10.98
C SER A 75 -29.84 7.21 -10.47
N ASP A 76 -31.06 7.11 -9.94
CA ASP A 76 -31.84 8.22 -9.39
C ASP A 76 -31.57 8.50 -7.90
N ARG A 77 -30.73 7.69 -7.25
CA ARG A 77 -30.49 7.77 -5.80
C ARG A 77 -29.27 8.60 -5.41
N ASN A 78 -28.34 8.89 -6.31
CA ASN A 78 -27.09 9.61 -5.98
C ASN A 78 -26.38 9.03 -4.75
N ILE A 79 -26.23 7.70 -4.68
CA ILE A 79 -25.60 6.99 -3.56
C ILE A 79 -24.13 7.42 -3.48
N ILE A 80 -23.61 7.60 -2.27
CA ILE A 80 -22.19 7.88 -2.05
C ILE A 80 -21.52 6.63 -1.50
N VAL A 81 -20.55 6.07 -2.21
CA VAL A 81 -19.85 4.84 -1.78
C VAL A 81 -18.41 5.15 -1.39
N ARG A 82 -17.96 4.61 -0.27
CA ARG A 82 -16.54 4.63 0.16
C ARG A 82 -16.12 3.25 0.66
N ASN A 83 -14.88 2.88 0.36
CA ASN A 83 -14.34 1.58 0.71
C ASN A 83 -13.24 1.73 1.75
N PHE A 84 -13.56 1.34 2.98
CA PHE A 84 -12.68 1.42 4.14
C PHE A 84 -12.06 0.06 4.51
N ALA A 85 -12.26 -0.97 3.69
CA ALA A 85 -11.65 -2.27 3.90
C ALA A 85 -10.12 -2.19 3.78
N ARG A 86 -9.43 -3.08 4.51
CA ARG A 86 -7.99 -3.29 4.38
C ARG A 86 -7.68 -4.80 4.40
N PRO A 87 -6.58 -5.25 3.76
CA PRO A 87 -6.20 -6.66 3.85
C PRO A 87 -5.93 -7.03 5.31
N ALA A 88 -6.15 -8.30 5.67
CA ALA A 88 -5.99 -8.82 7.02
C ALA A 88 -6.88 -8.19 8.10
N GLU A 89 -7.93 -7.45 7.77
CA GLU A 89 -8.91 -7.05 8.79
C GLU A 89 -9.71 -8.25 9.32
N ALA A 90 -9.92 -8.25 10.63
CA ALA A 90 -10.82 -9.17 11.32
C ALA A 90 -11.72 -8.35 12.25
N VAL A 91 -12.87 -8.89 12.67
CA VAL A 91 -13.84 -8.18 13.54
C VAL A 91 -13.25 -7.66 14.84
N ASN A 92 -12.20 -8.29 15.35
CA ASN A 92 -11.48 -7.90 16.58
C ASN A 92 -10.16 -7.15 16.32
N ASN A 93 -9.78 -6.92 15.06
CA ASN A 93 -8.52 -6.31 14.71
C ASN A 93 -8.61 -5.52 13.39
N GLN A 94 -8.84 -4.21 13.51
CA GLN A 94 -8.79 -3.23 12.42
C GLN A 94 -7.51 -2.39 12.55
N GLN A 95 -6.35 -3.03 12.42
CA GLN A 95 -5.05 -2.37 12.60
C GLN A 95 -4.90 -1.14 11.69
N ARG A 96 -4.46 -0.02 12.28
CA ARG A 96 -4.10 1.23 11.59
C ARG A 96 -2.76 1.75 12.11
N SER A 97 -2.21 2.70 11.36
CA SER A 97 -1.11 3.57 11.77
C SER A 97 -1.32 4.14 13.18
N ALA A 98 -0.24 4.40 13.90
CA ALA A 98 -0.35 5.05 15.21
C ALA A 98 -1.02 6.41 15.08
N ASP A 99 -1.89 6.74 16.05
CA ASP A 99 -2.66 8.00 16.14
C ASP A 99 -3.62 8.31 14.97
N TYR A 100 -3.83 7.35 14.06
CA TYR A 100 -4.60 7.55 12.82
C TYR A 100 -5.92 8.30 13.03
N THR A 101 -6.72 7.88 14.01
CA THR A 101 -8.05 8.47 14.31
C THR A 101 -8.02 9.61 15.33
N ALA A 102 -6.85 9.97 15.89
CA ALA A 102 -6.74 10.99 16.93
C ALA A 102 -6.85 12.41 16.36
N ILE A 103 -6.40 12.61 15.13
CA ILE A 103 -6.39 13.92 14.44
C ILE A 103 -7.60 14.08 13.53
N ASP A 104 -7.89 13.03 12.75
CA ASP A 104 -8.96 13.01 11.78
C ASP A 104 -9.37 11.55 11.57
N ASP A 105 -10.67 11.26 11.66
CA ASP A 105 -11.19 9.91 11.47
C ASP A 105 -12.04 9.90 10.19
N PRO A 106 -11.52 9.38 9.07
CA PRO A 106 -12.24 9.39 7.80
C PRO A 106 -13.59 8.67 7.86
N MET A 107 -13.73 7.62 8.68
CA MET A 107 -15.02 6.94 8.84
C MET A 107 -16.00 7.81 9.63
N LYS A 108 -15.52 8.55 10.63
CA LYS A 108 -16.33 9.54 11.37
C LYS A 108 -16.75 10.71 10.49
N VAL A 109 -15.84 11.23 9.68
CA VAL A 109 -16.12 12.34 8.75
C VAL A 109 -17.10 11.91 7.68
N PHE A 110 -16.90 10.71 7.12
CA PHE A 110 -17.83 10.16 6.15
C PHE A 110 -19.21 9.92 6.79
N SER A 111 -19.23 9.36 8.00
CA SER A 111 -20.43 9.06 8.80
C SER A 111 -21.45 8.25 7.98
N ALA A 112 -21.09 7.01 7.65
CA ALA A 112 -21.89 6.16 6.78
C ALA A 112 -23.29 5.89 7.35
N ASP A 113 -24.27 5.78 6.45
CA ASP A 113 -25.62 5.36 6.77
C ASP A 113 -25.73 3.83 6.79
N THR A 114 -25.07 3.18 5.83
CA THR A 114 -25.07 1.73 5.64
C THR A 114 -23.65 1.18 5.58
N TYR A 115 -23.40 0.08 6.29
CA TYR A 115 -22.17 -0.70 6.25
C TYR A 115 -22.40 -2.04 5.57
N LEU A 116 -21.61 -2.33 4.54
CA LEU A 116 -21.49 -3.66 3.93
C LEU A 116 -20.26 -4.34 4.55
N CYS A 117 -20.49 -5.42 5.30
CA CYS A 117 -19.47 -6.03 6.16
C CYS A 117 -18.95 -7.36 5.61
N PHE A 118 -17.66 -7.40 5.26
CA PHE A 118 -16.99 -8.54 4.63
C PHE A 118 -15.98 -9.18 5.60
N PHE A 119 -16.49 -9.94 6.59
CA PHE A 119 -15.70 -10.61 7.62
C PHE A 119 -15.91 -12.13 7.60
N GLY A 120 -14.99 -12.88 8.20
CA GLY A 120 -15.04 -14.33 8.34
C GLY A 120 -13.88 -15.05 7.65
N PHE A 121 -13.25 -14.47 6.63
CA PHE A 121 -12.10 -15.09 5.95
C PHE A 121 -10.89 -15.17 6.88
N ASN A 122 -10.43 -14.03 7.40
CA ASN A 122 -9.26 -13.98 8.28
C ASN A 122 -9.48 -14.71 9.61
N GLU A 123 -10.70 -14.65 10.13
CA GLU A 123 -11.08 -15.33 11.36
C GLU A 123 -11.13 -16.85 11.19
N SER A 124 -11.36 -17.35 9.98
CA SER A 124 -11.39 -18.79 9.68
C SER A 124 -10.05 -19.49 9.93
N TYR A 125 -8.93 -18.76 9.91
CA TYR A 125 -7.60 -19.30 10.21
C TYR A 125 -7.36 -19.55 11.70
N SER A 126 -8.27 -19.11 12.58
CA SER A 126 -8.27 -19.46 14.02
C SER A 126 -8.91 -20.83 14.30
N GLY A 127 -9.32 -21.58 13.27
CA GLY A 127 -9.90 -22.92 13.39
C GLY A 127 -11.41 -22.94 13.64
N ILE A 128 -12.05 -24.07 13.31
CA ILE A 128 -13.51 -24.26 13.43
C ILE A 128 -13.98 -24.16 14.89
N GLU A 129 -13.12 -24.56 15.83
CA GLU A 129 -13.33 -24.48 17.27
C GLU A 129 -13.50 -23.04 17.78
N SER A 130 -13.02 -22.04 17.04
CA SER A 130 -13.09 -20.61 17.40
C SER A 130 -14.36 -19.91 16.90
N VAL A 131 -15.27 -20.63 16.23
CA VAL A 131 -16.43 -20.02 15.55
C VAL A 131 -17.39 -19.30 16.52
N ASP A 132 -17.55 -19.80 17.76
CA ASP A 132 -18.46 -19.17 18.72
C ASP A 132 -17.89 -17.85 19.28
N GLU A 133 -16.57 -17.79 19.48
CA GLU A 133 -15.90 -16.54 19.85
C GLU A 133 -15.95 -15.54 18.68
N PHE A 134 -15.81 -16.00 17.43
CA PHE A 134 -16.03 -15.14 16.26
C PHE A 134 -17.44 -14.53 16.24
N LYS A 135 -18.50 -15.32 16.47
CA LYS A 135 -19.88 -14.81 16.51
C LYS A 135 -20.06 -13.73 17.57
N LYS A 136 -19.47 -13.93 18.74
CA LYS A 136 -19.48 -12.96 19.84
C LYS A 136 -18.76 -11.68 19.44
N GLN A 137 -17.52 -11.78 18.95
CA GLN A 137 -16.71 -10.63 18.56
C GLN A 137 -17.33 -9.84 17.39
N TYR A 138 -17.99 -10.50 16.44
CA TYR A 138 -18.67 -9.81 15.36
C TYR A 138 -19.89 -9.03 15.88
N LYS A 139 -20.68 -9.58 16.81
CA LYS A 139 -21.78 -8.83 17.45
C LYS A 139 -21.25 -7.61 18.20
N GLU A 140 -20.14 -7.76 18.92
CA GLU A 140 -19.46 -6.66 19.63
C GLU A 140 -18.94 -5.60 18.64
N TYR A 141 -18.36 -6.01 17.51
CA TYR A 141 -17.93 -5.11 16.45
C TYR A 141 -19.08 -4.24 15.91
N LEU A 142 -20.24 -4.84 15.63
CA LEU A 142 -21.42 -4.09 15.15
C LEU A 142 -21.87 -3.05 16.18
N ASP A 143 -21.81 -3.39 17.47
CA ASP A 143 -22.15 -2.47 18.56
C ASP A 143 -21.11 -1.35 18.70
N GLN A 144 -19.82 -1.69 18.57
CA GLN A 144 -18.72 -0.73 18.59
C GLN A 144 -18.81 0.28 17.44
N ILE A 145 -19.03 -0.17 16.21
CA ILE A 145 -19.19 0.73 15.05
C ILE A 145 -20.39 1.65 15.24
N THR A 146 -21.51 1.13 15.74
CA THR A 146 -22.70 1.95 16.05
C THR A 146 -22.39 3.05 17.06
N ASN A 147 -21.58 2.75 18.09
CA ASN A 147 -21.24 3.69 19.14
C ASN A 147 -20.20 4.72 18.71
N LEU A 148 -19.19 4.31 17.93
CA LEU A 148 -18.12 5.19 17.47
C LEU A 148 -18.58 6.13 16.36
N TYR A 149 -19.51 5.67 15.50
CA TYR A 149 -19.93 6.37 14.29
C TYR A 149 -21.46 6.53 14.21
N PRO A 150 -22.08 7.28 15.14
CA PRO A 150 -23.51 7.53 15.08
C PRO A 150 -23.88 8.39 13.87
N ARG A 151 -25.08 8.19 13.31
CA ARG A 151 -25.55 9.00 12.16
C ARG A 151 -26.10 10.39 12.53
N GLY A 152 -26.07 10.77 13.81
CA GLY A 152 -26.57 12.05 14.32
C GLY A 152 -27.61 11.87 15.43
N LYS A 153 -28.13 12.99 15.96
CA LYS A 153 -28.96 13.01 17.19
C LYS A 153 -30.30 12.28 17.07
N SER A 154 -30.99 12.41 15.94
CA SER A 154 -32.34 11.87 15.73
C SER A 154 -32.38 10.42 15.20
N SER A 155 -31.28 9.92 14.63
CA SER A 155 -31.22 8.57 14.07
C SER A 155 -29.84 7.93 14.29
N PRO A 156 -29.45 7.59 15.53
CA PRO A 156 -28.06 7.26 15.84
C PRO A 156 -27.58 5.94 15.24
N LYS A 157 -28.47 5.03 14.84
CA LYS A 157 -28.11 3.67 14.43
C LYS A 157 -27.86 3.57 12.93
N ALA A 158 -26.70 3.03 12.57
CA ALA A 158 -26.39 2.64 11.20
C ALA A 158 -27.11 1.35 10.78
N ARG A 159 -27.29 1.18 9.47
CA ARG A 159 -27.75 -0.06 8.84
C ARG A 159 -26.54 -0.95 8.55
N PHE A 160 -26.62 -2.24 8.88
CA PHE A 160 -25.57 -3.21 8.57
C PHE A 160 -26.12 -4.29 7.64
N VAL A 161 -25.34 -4.69 6.65
CA VAL A 161 -25.58 -5.87 5.81
C VAL A 161 -24.36 -6.77 5.93
N LEU A 162 -24.58 -8.02 6.32
CA LEU A 162 -23.50 -8.97 6.52
C LEU A 162 -23.30 -9.79 5.26
N ILE A 163 -22.07 -9.87 4.76
CA ILE A 163 -21.73 -10.56 3.53
C ILE A 163 -20.79 -11.71 3.90
N SER A 164 -21.10 -12.93 3.47
CA SER A 164 -20.24 -14.07 3.73
C SER A 164 -18.89 -13.93 3.01
N PRO A 165 -17.84 -14.62 3.48
CA PRO A 165 -16.66 -14.88 2.65
C PRO A 165 -17.04 -15.54 1.31
N ILE A 166 -16.17 -15.43 0.31
CA ILE A 166 -16.21 -16.30 -0.88
C ILE A 166 -15.59 -17.66 -0.56
N ALA A 167 -15.84 -18.66 -1.41
CA ALA A 167 -15.10 -19.91 -1.39
C ALA A 167 -13.63 -19.69 -1.77
N PHE A 168 -12.76 -20.59 -1.33
CA PHE A 168 -11.38 -20.69 -1.78
C PHE A 168 -11.35 -21.47 -3.09
N GLU A 169 -10.83 -20.86 -4.16
CA GLU A 169 -10.63 -21.50 -5.46
C GLU A 169 -9.37 -22.36 -5.45
N SER A 170 -9.44 -23.56 -6.02
CA SER A 170 -8.22 -24.35 -6.23
C SER A 170 -7.41 -23.74 -7.36
N ALA A 171 -6.23 -23.21 -7.04
CA ALA A 171 -5.27 -22.82 -8.05
C ALA A 171 -4.65 -24.07 -8.70
N ASP A 172 -4.31 -23.99 -9.99
CA ASP A 172 -3.46 -24.99 -10.67
C ASP A 172 -1.99 -24.80 -10.25
N SER A 173 -1.72 -24.96 -8.95
CA SER A 173 -0.40 -24.81 -8.36
C SER A 173 -0.21 -25.77 -7.21
N ARG A 174 0.82 -26.61 -7.30
CA ARG A 174 1.24 -27.50 -6.19
C ARG A 174 1.78 -26.75 -4.97
N PHE A 175 2.03 -25.44 -5.09
CA PHE A 175 2.63 -24.62 -4.06
C PHE A 175 1.60 -23.87 -3.20
N LEU A 176 0.34 -23.85 -3.65
CA LEU A 176 -0.77 -23.18 -2.97
C LEU A 176 -1.73 -24.22 -2.35
N PRO A 177 -2.56 -23.81 -1.36
CA PRO A 177 -3.65 -24.65 -0.88
C PRO A 177 -4.61 -25.02 -2.02
N ASN A 178 -5.18 -26.22 -1.96
CA ASN A 178 -6.13 -26.72 -2.96
C ASN A 178 -7.61 -26.40 -2.63
N GLY A 179 -7.84 -25.58 -1.60
CA GLY A 179 -9.18 -25.17 -1.16
C GLY A 179 -9.94 -26.21 -0.35
N THR A 180 -9.43 -27.42 -0.10
CA THR A 180 -10.19 -28.47 0.60
C THR A 180 -10.44 -28.11 2.06
N ASP A 181 -9.38 -27.85 2.82
CA ASP A 181 -9.51 -27.52 4.24
C ASP A 181 -9.95 -26.07 4.44
N GLU A 182 -9.55 -25.18 3.54
CA GLU A 182 -9.98 -23.78 3.51
C GLU A 182 -11.50 -23.70 3.36
N ASN A 183 -12.10 -24.38 2.39
CA ASN A 183 -13.55 -24.36 2.19
C ASN A 183 -14.32 -25.02 3.33
N LYS A 184 -13.76 -26.03 4.02
CA LYS A 184 -14.38 -26.58 5.23
C LYS A 184 -14.50 -25.51 6.32
N ARG A 185 -13.44 -24.73 6.55
CA ARG A 185 -13.45 -23.65 7.54
C ARG A 185 -14.37 -22.51 7.09
N LEU A 186 -14.24 -22.06 5.84
CA LEU A 186 -15.05 -20.97 5.30
C LEU A 186 -16.55 -21.29 5.31
N ALA A 187 -16.97 -22.53 5.04
CA ALA A 187 -18.36 -22.93 5.15
C ALA A 187 -18.93 -22.71 6.57
N VAL A 188 -18.16 -23.07 7.60
CA VAL A 188 -18.56 -22.88 9.01
C VAL A 188 -18.67 -21.39 9.36
N TYR A 189 -17.70 -20.58 8.92
CA TYR A 189 -17.70 -19.15 9.18
C TYR A 189 -18.80 -18.42 8.41
N SER A 190 -19.08 -18.80 7.16
CA SER A 190 -20.22 -18.28 6.38
C SER A 190 -21.56 -18.56 7.06
N ALA A 191 -21.77 -19.79 7.54
CA ALA A 191 -22.95 -20.15 8.32
C ALA A 191 -23.05 -19.35 9.63
N ALA A 192 -21.91 -19.06 10.27
CA ALA A 192 -21.86 -18.21 11.46
C ALA A 192 -22.28 -16.76 11.14
N VAL A 193 -21.81 -16.19 10.03
CA VAL A 193 -22.25 -14.86 9.56
C VAL A 193 -23.75 -14.81 9.32
N GLU A 194 -24.29 -15.84 8.65
CA GLU A 194 -25.74 -15.97 8.45
C GLU A 194 -26.50 -16.02 9.79
N GLN A 195 -26.02 -16.80 10.75
CA GLN A 195 -26.65 -16.90 12.08
C GLN A 195 -26.62 -15.57 12.82
N ILE A 196 -25.51 -14.82 12.76
CA ILE A 196 -25.42 -13.49 13.37
C ILE A 196 -26.41 -12.54 12.73
N ALA A 197 -26.55 -12.57 11.40
CA ALA A 197 -27.53 -11.76 10.69
C ALA A 197 -28.96 -12.09 11.13
N LYS A 198 -29.32 -13.38 11.26
CA LYS A 198 -30.61 -13.83 11.80
C LYS A 198 -30.85 -13.33 13.22
N ASP A 199 -29.87 -13.51 14.11
CA ASP A 199 -29.95 -13.08 15.52
C ASP A 199 -30.17 -11.56 15.64
N ARG A 200 -29.49 -10.80 14.78
CA ARG A 200 -29.52 -9.32 14.77
C ARG A 200 -30.61 -8.74 13.87
N LYS A 201 -31.37 -9.59 13.17
CA LYS A 201 -32.38 -9.22 12.16
C LYS A 201 -31.81 -8.29 11.08
N LEU A 202 -30.66 -8.67 10.54
CA LEU A 202 -29.95 -7.96 9.48
C LEU A 202 -30.06 -8.73 8.16
N ALA A 203 -29.96 -8.02 7.05
CA ALA A 203 -29.77 -8.61 5.74
C ALA A 203 -28.45 -9.38 5.68
N PHE A 204 -28.49 -10.54 5.02
CA PHE A 204 -27.36 -11.41 4.78
C PHE A 204 -27.25 -11.72 3.30
N VAL A 205 -26.05 -11.60 2.73
CA VAL A 205 -25.74 -12.03 1.37
C VAL A 205 -24.75 -13.20 1.43
N ASP A 206 -25.15 -14.32 0.84
CA ASP A 206 -24.30 -15.50 0.68
C ASP A 206 -23.50 -15.41 -0.63
N LEU A 207 -22.19 -15.22 -0.50
CA LEU A 207 -21.25 -15.37 -1.60
C LEU A 207 -20.53 -16.72 -1.58
N PHE A 208 -20.51 -17.43 -0.46
CA PHE A 208 -19.74 -18.66 -0.30
C PHE A 208 -20.29 -19.79 -1.18
N ASN A 209 -21.57 -20.14 -1.05
CA ASN A 209 -22.12 -21.27 -1.79
C ASN A 209 -22.15 -21.04 -3.31
N PRO A 210 -22.54 -19.84 -3.82
CA PRO A 210 -22.47 -19.56 -5.25
C PRO A 210 -21.05 -19.65 -5.81
N THR A 211 -20.06 -19.15 -5.08
CA THR A 211 -18.66 -19.19 -5.54
C THR A 211 -18.04 -20.56 -5.43
N LEU A 212 -18.39 -21.36 -4.42
CA LEU A 212 -17.98 -22.76 -4.32
C LEU A 212 -18.41 -23.55 -5.56
N LYS A 213 -19.63 -23.28 -6.04
CA LYS A 213 -20.13 -23.87 -7.29
C LYS A 213 -19.39 -23.31 -8.50
N LEU A 214 -19.26 -21.99 -8.61
CA LEU A 214 -18.61 -21.32 -9.74
C LEU A 214 -17.16 -21.79 -9.94
N PHE A 215 -16.37 -21.78 -8.87
CA PHE A 215 -14.96 -22.15 -8.87
C PHE A 215 -14.74 -23.65 -9.16
N GLY A 216 -15.75 -24.49 -8.92
CA GLY A 216 -15.70 -25.92 -9.24
C GLY A 216 -16.15 -26.30 -10.66
N GLN A 217 -16.70 -25.36 -11.45
CA GLN A 217 -17.33 -25.69 -12.74
C GLN A 217 -16.36 -25.81 -13.91
N GLN A 218 -15.30 -25.00 -13.94
CA GLN A 218 -14.40 -24.90 -15.10
C GLN A 218 -12.94 -24.84 -14.64
N PRO A 219 -12.24 -25.98 -14.50
CA PRO A 219 -10.89 -26.03 -13.94
C PRO A 219 -9.84 -25.14 -14.65
N ALA A 220 -10.06 -24.80 -15.92
CA ALA A 220 -9.16 -23.95 -16.71
C ALA A 220 -9.43 -22.44 -16.54
N LEU A 221 -10.61 -22.04 -16.05
CA LEU A 221 -10.89 -20.65 -15.71
C LEU A 221 -10.49 -20.41 -14.26
N GLN A 222 -9.64 -19.41 -14.04
CA GLN A 222 -9.23 -18.98 -12.70
C GLN A 222 -9.84 -17.60 -12.43
N TYR A 223 -10.57 -17.47 -11.33
CA TYR A 223 -11.19 -16.22 -10.87
C TYR A 223 -10.34 -15.50 -9.81
N THR A 224 -9.32 -16.19 -9.30
CA THR A 224 -8.39 -15.69 -8.30
C THR A 224 -6.96 -15.82 -8.79
N ILE A 225 -6.06 -15.03 -8.21
CA ILE A 225 -4.62 -15.13 -8.50
C ILE A 225 -3.91 -16.16 -7.62
N ASN A 226 -4.52 -16.54 -6.49
CA ASN A 226 -3.89 -17.39 -5.48
C ASN A 226 -4.88 -18.20 -4.62
N GLY A 227 -6.12 -18.36 -5.11
CA GLY A 227 -7.19 -19.10 -4.45
C GLY A 227 -8.13 -18.24 -3.58
N CYS A 228 -7.71 -17.06 -3.14
CA CYS A 228 -8.56 -16.18 -2.31
C CYS A 228 -8.64 -14.72 -2.78
N HIS A 229 -7.66 -14.22 -3.53
CA HIS A 229 -7.66 -12.85 -4.04
C HIS A 229 -8.15 -12.82 -5.49
N LEU A 230 -9.25 -12.11 -5.75
CA LEU A 230 -9.88 -12.05 -7.07
C LEU A 230 -8.96 -11.37 -8.11
N ASN A 231 -8.96 -11.91 -9.33
CA ASN A 231 -8.54 -11.18 -10.53
C ASN A 231 -9.74 -10.40 -11.11
N GLU A 232 -9.58 -9.73 -12.26
CA GLU A 232 -10.65 -8.91 -12.84
C GLU A 232 -11.90 -9.73 -13.21
N GLU A 233 -11.73 -10.93 -13.77
CA GLU A 233 -12.84 -11.82 -14.10
C GLU A 233 -13.57 -12.32 -12.85
N GLY A 234 -12.82 -12.59 -11.78
CA GLY A 234 -13.36 -12.88 -10.45
C GLY A 234 -14.16 -11.72 -9.89
N ASP A 235 -13.61 -10.51 -9.88
CA ASP A 235 -14.31 -9.31 -9.41
C ASP A 235 -15.61 -9.08 -10.18
N LYS A 236 -15.58 -9.21 -11.51
CA LYS A 236 -16.77 -9.12 -12.36
C LYS A 236 -17.82 -10.17 -12.01
N ALA A 237 -17.43 -11.42 -11.79
CA ALA A 237 -18.33 -12.50 -11.42
C ALA A 237 -18.94 -12.29 -10.02
N ILE A 238 -18.11 -11.93 -9.03
CA ILE A 238 -18.56 -11.65 -7.67
C ILE A 238 -19.45 -10.43 -7.62
N ALA A 239 -19.14 -9.36 -8.36
CA ALA A 239 -19.98 -8.17 -8.45
C ALA A 239 -21.40 -8.51 -8.91
N LYS A 240 -21.54 -9.35 -9.94
CA LYS A 240 -22.85 -9.81 -10.42
C LYS A 240 -23.60 -10.63 -9.37
N LEU A 241 -22.93 -11.58 -8.72
CA LEU A 241 -23.53 -12.40 -7.65
C LEU A 241 -23.98 -11.53 -6.47
N LEU A 242 -23.12 -10.61 -6.04
CA LEU A 242 -23.38 -9.69 -4.93
C LEU A 242 -24.57 -8.80 -5.26
N VAL A 243 -24.62 -8.18 -6.44
CA VAL A 243 -25.73 -7.30 -6.84
C VAL A 243 -27.03 -8.08 -7.02
N ALA A 244 -26.98 -9.26 -7.65
CA ALA A 244 -28.14 -10.13 -7.83
C ALA A 244 -28.79 -10.45 -6.49
N GLU A 245 -27.99 -10.79 -5.48
CA GLU A 245 -28.52 -11.16 -4.17
C GLU A 245 -28.90 -9.94 -3.33
N LEU A 246 -28.04 -8.91 -3.30
CA LEU A 246 -28.23 -7.69 -2.52
C LEU A 246 -29.48 -6.91 -2.96
N LEU A 247 -29.70 -6.79 -4.27
CA LEU A 247 -30.79 -5.97 -4.83
C LEU A 247 -31.95 -6.82 -5.35
N LYS A 248 -31.85 -8.16 -5.27
CA LYS A 248 -32.76 -9.10 -5.96
C LYS A 248 -32.95 -8.72 -7.44
N ALA A 249 -31.85 -8.27 -8.06
CA ALA A 249 -31.82 -7.83 -9.44
C ALA A 249 -31.88 -9.04 -10.37
N ASP A 250 -32.72 -8.95 -11.41
CA ASP A 250 -32.77 -9.97 -12.46
C ASP A 250 -31.59 -9.85 -13.45
N GLU A 251 -31.40 -10.88 -14.28
CA GLU A 251 -30.30 -10.93 -15.25
C GLU A 251 -30.32 -9.78 -16.28
N SER A 252 -31.48 -9.17 -16.55
CA SER A 252 -31.57 -8.06 -17.50
C SER A 252 -30.88 -6.81 -16.96
N LYS A 253 -30.96 -6.57 -15.64
CA LYS A 253 -30.21 -5.52 -14.93
C LYS A 253 -28.74 -5.84 -14.71
N LEU A 254 -28.30 -7.08 -14.96
CA LEU A 254 -26.90 -7.51 -14.86
C LEU A 254 -26.22 -7.62 -16.23
N SER A 255 -27.00 -7.44 -17.30
CA SER A 255 -26.57 -7.46 -18.70
C SER A 255 -26.41 -6.04 -19.27
N LEU A 256 -26.10 -5.05 -18.41
CA LEU A 256 -26.08 -3.61 -18.71
C LEU A 256 -25.00 -3.17 -19.73
N ASP A 257 -24.22 -4.10 -20.26
CA ASP A 257 -23.23 -3.88 -21.31
C ASP A 257 -23.85 -3.50 -22.68
N LYS A 258 -25.18 -3.28 -22.75
CA LYS A 258 -25.93 -3.10 -24.00
C LYS A 258 -26.22 -1.67 -24.44
N THR A 259 -25.67 -0.64 -23.78
CA THR A 259 -25.90 0.76 -24.18
C THR A 259 -24.60 1.56 -24.28
N ASN A 260 -24.13 1.81 -25.50
CA ASN A 260 -23.20 2.88 -25.89
C ASN A 260 -21.90 3.08 -25.06
N GLY A 261 -21.38 2.05 -24.39
CA GLY A 261 -20.14 2.14 -23.59
C GLY A 261 -20.30 2.82 -22.22
N THR A 262 -21.54 3.04 -21.75
CA THR A 262 -21.80 3.71 -20.46
C THR A 262 -21.21 2.96 -19.26
N PHE A 263 -21.28 1.62 -19.25
CA PHE A 263 -20.77 0.80 -18.15
C PHE A 263 -19.27 1.03 -17.94
N GLU A 264 -18.45 0.85 -18.99
CA GLU A 264 -16.99 1.05 -18.89
C GLU A 264 -16.61 2.49 -18.59
N LYS A 265 -17.33 3.48 -19.15
CA LYS A 265 -17.12 4.89 -18.81
C LYS A 265 -17.38 5.17 -17.33
N LEU A 266 -18.46 4.63 -16.77
CA LEU A 266 -18.77 4.75 -15.35
C LEU A 266 -17.78 3.98 -14.47
N ARG A 267 -17.39 2.77 -14.88
CA ARG A 267 -16.40 1.95 -14.16
C ARG A 267 -15.05 2.64 -14.06
N ALA A 268 -14.60 3.28 -15.14
CA ALA A 268 -13.39 4.10 -15.13
C ALA A 268 -13.49 5.26 -14.12
N ALA A 269 -14.65 5.94 -14.06
CA ALA A 269 -14.90 7.01 -13.09
C ALA A 269 -14.96 6.48 -11.63
N VAL A 270 -15.56 5.31 -11.41
CA VAL A 270 -15.58 4.63 -10.11
C VAL A 270 -14.16 4.29 -9.67
N ASN A 271 -13.34 3.73 -10.56
CA ASN A 271 -11.93 3.41 -10.26
C ASN A 271 -11.12 4.67 -9.99
N ASP A 272 -11.42 5.78 -10.67
CA ASP A 272 -10.78 7.07 -10.38
C ASP A 272 -11.14 7.60 -8.98
N LYS A 273 -12.43 7.57 -8.66
CA LYS A 273 -12.92 7.93 -7.33
C LYS A 273 -12.31 7.06 -6.23
N SER A 274 -12.23 5.75 -6.44
CA SER A 274 -11.63 4.80 -5.49
C SER A 274 -10.15 5.12 -5.26
N TRP A 275 -9.40 5.44 -6.32
CA TRP A 275 -7.99 5.85 -6.19
C TRP A 275 -7.84 7.14 -5.39
N VAL A 276 -8.67 8.17 -5.65
CA VAL A 276 -8.66 9.44 -4.89
C VAL A 276 -9.01 9.19 -3.42
N HIS A 277 -10.03 8.38 -3.14
CA HIS A 277 -10.40 8.04 -1.77
C HIS A 277 -9.26 7.32 -1.02
N LEU A 278 -8.52 6.43 -1.69
CA LEU A 278 -7.35 5.79 -1.10
C LEU A 278 -6.24 6.79 -0.74
N GLN A 279 -6.14 7.94 -1.41
CA GLN A 279 -5.19 8.98 -1.03
C GLN A 279 -5.58 9.74 0.26
N ASP A 280 -6.84 9.65 0.71
CA ASP A 280 -7.25 10.10 2.05
C ASP A 280 -7.17 8.94 3.05
N TYR A 281 -7.60 7.74 2.65
CA TYR A 281 -7.73 6.63 3.59
C TYR A 281 -6.46 5.81 3.82
N ARG A 282 -5.52 5.82 2.88
CA ARG A 282 -4.23 5.11 2.91
C ARG A 282 -3.14 5.99 2.31
N MET A 283 -3.14 7.27 2.70
CA MET A 283 -2.21 8.26 2.16
C MET A 283 -0.76 7.81 2.35
N LEU A 284 0.06 8.00 1.32
CA LEU A 284 1.52 7.93 1.46
C LEU A 284 1.99 9.00 2.44
N ASN A 285 2.96 8.66 3.28
CA ASN A 285 3.36 9.49 4.43
C ASN A 285 2.22 9.74 5.43
N GLY A 286 1.25 8.83 5.53
CA GLY A 286 0.13 8.94 6.47
C GLY A 286 0.55 9.15 7.94
N TRP A 287 1.75 8.76 8.35
CA TRP A 287 2.28 9.02 9.70
C TRP A 287 2.68 10.48 9.94
N TYR A 288 3.03 11.23 8.90
CA TYR A 288 3.24 12.68 8.98
C TYR A 288 1.91 13.44 9.06
N VAL A 289 0.84 12.83 8.53
CA VAL A 289 -0.49 13.45 8.45
C VAL A 289 -1.33 13.10 9.68
N TYR A 290 -1.52 11.81 9.92
CA TYR A 290 -2.37 11.26 10.98
C TYR A 290 -1.58 10.79 12.20
N GLY A 291 -0.25 10.77 12.14
CA GLY A 291 0.57 10.07 13.13
C GLY A 291 1.46 10.95 14.01
N GLY A 292 2.41 10.29 14.68
CA GLY A 292 3.27 10.88 15.70
C GLY A 292 4.33 11.89 15.17
N ARG A 293 4.62 11.93 13.87
CA ARG A 293 5.58 12.90 13.28
C ARG A 293 4.95 14.25 12.91
N ARG A 294 3.63 14.43 13.06
CA ARG A 294 2.88 15.68 12.78
C ARG A 294 3.25 16.87 13.67
N THR A 295 4.20 16.73 14.59
CA THR A 295 4.52 17.76 15.61
C THR A 295 4.88 19.14 15.05
N TRP A 296 5.16 19.25 13.74
CA TRP A 296 5.65 20.48 13.10
C TRP A 296 4.79 21.03 11.95
N ASP A 297 3.88 20.24 11.34
CA ASP A 297 3.06 20.69 10.20
C ASP A 297 1.57 20.71 10.55
N LYS A 298 0.99 21.91 10.52
CA LYS A 298 -0.43 22.17 10.77
C LYS A 298 -1.12 22.86 9.60
N GLU A 299 -0.40 23.07 8.49
CA GLU A 299 -0.84 23.89 7.37
C GLU A 299 -0.98 23.05 6.09
N THR A 300 0.03 22.23 5.75
CA THR A 300 0.05 21.49 4.49
C THR A 300 -0.95 20.34 4.52
N PHE A 301 -0.71 19.35 5.38
CA PHE A 301 -1.49 18.11 5.41
C PHE A 301 -2.99 18.33 5.67
N PRO A 302 -3.42 19.24 6.57
CA PRO A 302 -4.84 19.54 6.73
C PRO A 302 -5.57 20.03 5.49
N LEU A 303 -4.89 20.83 4.65
CA LEU A 303 -5.45 21.30 3.39
C LEU A 303 -5.45 20.20 2.33
N GLU A 304 -4.45 19.32 2.33
CA GLU A 304 -4.34 18.19 1.40
C GLU A 304 -5.52 17.20 1.54
N TYR A 305 -5.77 16.64 2.72
CA TYR A 305 -6.88 15.68 2.86
C TYR A 305 -8.26 16.34 2.68
N ALA A 306 -8.40 17.62 3.05
CA ALA A 306 -9.63 18.37 2.78
C ALA A 306 -9.86 18.53 1.28
N LYS A 307 -8.80 18.81 0.50
CA LYS A 307 -8.85 18.87 -0.96
C LYS A 307 -9.18 17.51 -1.57
N ILE A 308 -8.51 16.44 -1.15
CA ILE A 308 -8.75 15.06 -1.62
C ILE A 308 -10.22 14.65 -1.40
N ARG A 309 -10.82 15.00 -0.26
CA ARG A 309 -12.24 14.71 0.00
C ARG A 309 -13.17 15.43 -0.98
N ARG A 310 -12.93 16.71 -1.27
CA ARG A 310 -13.70 17.46 -2.29
C ARG A 310 -13.48 16.91 -3.69
N MET A 311 -12.25 16.46 -4.01
CA MET A 311 -11.99 15.75 -5.27
C MET A 311 -12.82 14.46 -5.37
N ALA A 312 -12.98 13.72 -4.27
CA ALA A 312 -13.84 12.55 -4.25
C ALA A 312 -15.34 12.91 -4.44
N GLU A 313 -15.81 14.03 -3.87
CA GLU A 313 -17.17 14.56 -4.08
C GLU A 313 -17.42 14.96 -5.55
N VAL A 314 -16.45 15.58 -6.22
CA VAL A 314 -16.52 15.86 -7.68
C VAL A 314 -16.74 14.57 -8.46
N ARG A 315 -16.05 13.49 -8.08
CA ARG A 315 -16.14 12.19 -8.74
C ARG A 315 -17.43 11.44 -8.41
N ASP A 316 -17.99 11.62 -7.21
CA ASP A 316 -19.35 11.14 -6.91
C ASP A 316 -20.36 11.77 -7.88
N GLN A 317 -20.34 13.09 -8.03
CA GLN A 317 -21.22 13.80 -8.97
C GLN A 317 -21.01 13.35 -10.41
N TYR A 318 -19.76 13.17 -10.82
CA TYR A 318 -19.40 12.69 -12.15
C TYR A 318 -19.96 11.28 -12.43
N CYS A 319 -19.88 10.37 -11.45
CA CYS A 319 -20.47 9.03 -11.54
C CYS A 319 -21.99 9.09 -11.67
N TRP A 320 -22.67 9.92 -10.87
CA TRP A 320 -24.13 10.07 -10.93
C TRP A 320 -24.59 10.62 -12.28
N ASP A 321 -23.88 11.61 -12.81
CA ASP A 321 -24.22 12.21 -14.09
C ASP A 321 -24.05 11.23 -15.25
N ILE A 322 -23.01 10.39 -15.24
CA ILE A 322 -22.86 9.29 -16.21
C ILE A 322 -24.01 8.29 -16.05
N ALA A 323 -24.30 7.84 -14.82
CA ALA A 323 -25.34 6.85 -14.56
C ALA A 323 -26.74 7.35 -14.98
N GLN A 324 -26.99 8.65 -14.88
CA GLN A 324 -28.23 9.31 -15.31
C GLN A 324 -28.26 9.67 -16.80
N GLY A 325 -27.21 9.33 -17.57
CA GLY A 325 -27.11 9.62 -19.00
C GLY A 325 -26.90 11.09 -19.34
N LYS A 326 -26.40 11.90 -18.40
CA LYS A 326 -26.07 13.31 -18.65
C LYS A 326 -24.72 13.43 -19.36
N SER A 327 -24.54 14.56 -20.04
CA SER A 327 -23.24 14.92 -20.61
C SER A 327 -22.27 15.32 -19.50
N VAL A 328 -21.05 14.80 -19.57
CA VAL A 328 -19.96 15.07 -18.62
C VAL A 328 -18.68 15.44 -19.38
N PRO A 329 -17.77 16.23 -18.78
CA PRO A 329 -16.46 16.51 -19.38
C PRO A 329 -15.63 15.24 -19.56
N THR A 330 -14.55 15.29 -20.35
CA THR A 330 -13.68 14.13 -20.60
C THR A 330 -13.02 13.61 -19.31
N THR A 331 -12.71 14.50 -18.38
CA THR A 331 -12.16 14.20 -17.06
C THR A 331 -12.90 15.01 -15.99
N PRO A 332 -12.94 14.53 -14.73
CA PRO A 332 -13.37 15.35 -13.59
C PRO A 332 -12.59 16.67 -13.50
N ILE A 333 -13.24 17.73 -13.01
CA ILE A 333 -12.66 19.10 -12.90
C ILE A 333 -12.48 19.45 -11.42
N ASP A 334 -11.23 19.62 -11.00
CA ASP A 334 -10.86 19.80 -9.58
C ASP A 334 -10.58 21.27 -9.18
N ASP A 335 -10.82 22.23 -10.07
CA ASP A 335 -10.47 23.65 -9.89
C ASP A 335 -11.02 24.26 -8.59
N ASN A 336 -12.16 23.78 -8.09
CA ASN A 336 -12.83 24.31 -6.89
C ASN A 336 -12.69 23.40 -5.66
N THR A 337 -11.66 22.54 -5.63
CA THR A 337 -11.44 21.60 -4.50
C THR A 337 -10.58 22.18 -3.37
N GLY A 338 -10.11 23.42 -3.53
CA GLY A 338 -9.37 24.17 -2.52
C GLY A 338 -7.89 24.36 -2.85
N GLU A 339 -7.33 25.39 -2.23
CA GLU A 339 -5.93 25.77 -2.38
C GLU A 339 -5.04 24.99 -1.41
N LEU A 340 -3.83 24.67 -1.85
CA LEU A 340 -2.81 24.05 -1.01
C LEU A 340 -1.81 25.09 -0.54
N PHE A 341 -1.27 24.89 0.66
CA PHE A 341 -0.14 25.68 1.14
C PHE A 341 1.13 25.30 0.37
N VAL A 342 1.91 26.30 -0.04
CA VAL A 342 3.21 26.08 -0.70
C VAL A 342 4.32 26.35 0.33
N PRO A 343 4.96 25.30 0.87
CA PRO A 343 6.01 25.48 1.86
C PRO A 343 7.22 26.18 1.23
N GLN A 344 7.85 27.06 2.00
CA GLN A 344 9.09 27.71 1.59
C GLN A 344 10.28 26.74 1.74
N THR A 345 11.24 26.82 0.82
CA THR A 345 12.50 26.09 0.95
C THR A 345 13.36 26.65 2.09
N ARG A 346 14.27 25.83 2.61
CA ARG A 346 15.20 26.21 3.70
C ARG A 346 16.62 26.50 3.23
N PHE A 347 16.89 26.53 1.92
CA PHE A 347 18.18 27.00 1.41
C PHE A 347 18.48 28.41 1.95
N GLY A 348 19.67 28.61 2.49
CA GLY A 348 20.08 29.85 3.17
C GLY A 348 19.60 30.00 4.62
N ASP A 349 18.74 29.11 5.14
CA ASP A 349 18.27 29.07 6.54
C ASP A 349 18.37 27.66 7.15
N PRO A 350 19.61 27.12 7.32
CA PRO A 350 19.80 25.76 7.77
C PRO A 350 19.35 25.55 9.23
N ARG A 351 18.53 24.52 9.48
CA ARG A 351 18.17 24.08 10.84
C ARG A 351 19.36 23.51 11.60
N GLN A 352 20.26 22.84 10.88
CA GLN A 352 21.48 22.25 11.40
C GLN A 352 22.64 22.74 10.54
N LYS A 353 23.82 22.91 11.14
CA LYS A 353 25.02 23.42 10.43
C LYS A 353 25.36 22.69 9.12
N TYR A 354 24.89 21.45 8.95
CA TYR A 354 25.18 20.57 7.83
C TYR A 354 23.97 20.23 6.93
N SER A 355 22.76 20.75 7.20
CA SER A 355 21.54 20.26 6.53
C SER A 355 21.20 20.97 5.23
N GLU A 356 21.33 22.31 5.16
CA GLU A 356 20.91 23.10 4.00
C GLU A 356 22.07 23.94 3.47
N ALA A 357 22.27 23.91 2.15
CA ALA A 357 23.21 24.79 1.47
C ALA A 357 22.71 26.25 1.49
N GLU A 358 23.62 27.21 1.30
CA GLU A 358 23.23 28.62 1.16
C GLU A 358 22.37 28.85 -0.09
N GLU A 359 22.70 28.17 -1.19
CA GLU A 359 21.99 28.25 -2.45
C GLU A 359 21.74 26.84 -3.02
N LEU A 360 20.67 26.71 -3.80
CA LEU A 360 20.38 25.50 -4.55
C LEU A 360 21.36 25.36 -5.71
N ARG A 361 22.20 24.32 -5.69
CA ARG A 361 23.18 24.03 -6.76
C ARG A 361 23.10 22.56 -7.17
N TYR A 362 22.96 22.33 -8.47
CA TYR A 362 23.10 21.01 -9.09
C TYR A 362 24.43 20.98 -9.85
N LEU A 363 25.27 19.99 -9.58
CA LEU A 363 26.52 19.80 -10.32
C LEU A 363 26.22 19.01 -11.59
N SER A 364 26.85 19.39 -12.71
CA SER A 364 26.96 18.48 -13.85
C SER A 364 27.78 17.23 -13.46
N PRO A 365 27.63 16.10 -14.18
CA PRO A 365 28.42 14.91 -13.91
C PRO A 365 29.93 15.16 -13.87
N ASP A 366 30.48 15.91 -14.83
CA ASP A 366 31.92 16.21 -14.89
C ASP A 366 32.37 17.05 -13.69
N GLU A 367 31.58 18.04 -13.28
CA GLU A 367 31.87 18.85 -12.09
C GLU A 367 31.81 18.04 -10.79
N PHE A 368 30.88 17.08 -10.70
CA PHE A 368 30.81 16.17 -9.57
C PHE A 368 32.02 15.26 -9.53
N ILE A 369 32.33 14.56 -10.63
CA ILE A 369 33.47 13.64 -10.72
C ILE A 369 34.78 14.35 -10.37
N ALA A 370 35.00 15.58 -10.87
CA ALA A 370 36.19 16.38 -10.56
C ALA A 370 36.37 16.73 -9.07
N GLN A 371 35.29 16.68 -8.27
CA GLN A 371 35.33 16.95 -6.82
C GLN A 371 35.50 15.68 -5.98
N THR A 372 35.38 14.49 -6.58
CA THR A 372 35.52 13.22 -5.88
C THR A 372 36.98 12.85 -5.62
N LYS A 373 37.20 12.02 -4.60
CA LYS A 373 38.50 11.37 -4.35
C LYS A 373 38.27 9.86 -4.37
N VAL A 374 39.07 9.16 -5.15
CA VAL A 374 39.01 7.69 -5.27
C VAL A 374 40.35 7.07 -4.87
N PRO A 375 40.38 5.83 -4.34
CA PRO A 375 41.61 5.11 -4.07
C PRO A 375 42.43 4.82 -5.34
N GLU A 376 43.70 4.45 -5.17
CA GLU A 376 44.53 3.97 -6.29
C GLU A 376 43.88 2.75 -6.97
N GLY A 377 43.89 2.74 -8.31
CA GLY A 377 43.26 1.70 -9.12
C GLY A 377 41.76 1.88 -9.35
N PHE A 378 41.16 2.98 -8.89
CA PHE A 378 39.75 3.31 -9.10
C PHE A 378 39.60 4.54 -10.00
N LYS A 379 38.48 4.58 -10.73
CA LYS A 379 37.97 5.76 -11.42
C LYS A 379 36.45 5.79 -11.28
N ILE A 380 35.86 6.98 -11.30
CA ILE A 380 34.40 7.16 -11.43
C ILE A 380 34.13 7.59 -12.86
N GLU A 381 33.16 6.94 -13.49
CA GLU A 381 32.72 7.23 -14.85
C GLU A 381 31.21 7.46 -14.86
N LEU A 382 30.77 8.39 -15.69
CA LEU A 382 29.35 8.62 -15.91
C LEU A 382 28.80 7.49 -16.80
N PHE A 383 27.85 6.73 -16.28
CA PHE A 383 27.08 5.77 -17.08
C PHE A 383 25.83 6.41 -17.72
N ALA A 384 25.04 7.14 -16.94
CA ALA A 384 23.81 7.80 -17.40
C ALA A 384 23.49 9.03 -16.54
N ASP A 385 22.89 10.07 -17.13
CA ASP A 385 22.43 11.27 -16.44
C ASP A 385 21.03 11.69 -16.91
N GLU A 386 20.30 12.39 -16.02
CA GLU A 386 18.92 12.81 -16.26
C GLU A 386 18.79 13.95 -17.28
N THR A 387 19.88 14.63 -17.66
CA THR A 387 19.85 15.64 -18.73
C THR A 387 19.76 14.98 -20.10
N LYS A 388 20.37 13.79 -20.26
CA LYS A 388 20.21 12.94 -21.44
C LYS A 388 18.95 12.08 -21.38
N PHE A 389 18.64 11.50 -20.22
CA PHE A 389 17.52 10.58 -20.03
C PHE A 389 16.59 11.08 -18.90
N PRO A 390 15.64 11.99 -19.17
CA PRO A 390 14.80 12.59 -18.12
C PRO A 390 14.02 11.58 -17.26
N ASP A 391 13.72 10.40 -17.80
CA ASP A 391 13.01 9.35 -17.09
C ASP A 391 13.78 8.73 -15.91
N ILE A 392 15.11 8.94 -15.83
CA ILE A 392 15.91 8.39 -14.72
C ILE A 392 15.90 9.26 -13.47
N ALA A 393 15.21 10.40 -13.50
CA ALA A 393 15.18 11.36 -12.40
C ALA A 393 14.73 10.71 -11.08
N LYS A 394 15.43 11.06 -9.99
CA LYS A 394 15.20 10.54 -8.63
C LYS A 394 15.16 8.99 -8.58
N PRO A 395 16.25 8.30 -8.95
CA PRO A 395 16.32 6.84 -8.84
C PRO A 395 16.40 6.42 -7.36
N VAL A 396 15.68 5.38 -6.99
CA VAL A 396 15.60 4.87 -5.60
C VAL A 396 16.03 3.41 -5.45
N GLN A 397 16.09 2.65 -6.54
CA GLN A 397 16.61 1.28 -6.58
C GLN A 397 17.26 1.02 -7.94
N LEU A 398 18.30 0.20 -7.97
CA LEU A 398 18.98 -0.26 -9.19
C LEU A 398 19.15 -1.78 -9.16
N ASN A 399 19.06 -2.43 -10.33
CA ASN A 399 19.47 -3.82 -10.52
C ASN A 399 19.88 -4.08 -11.98
N PHE A 400 20.39 -5.26 -12.31
CA PHE A 400 20.74 -5.66 -13.67
C PHE A 400 19.97 -6.89 -14.11
N ASP A 401 19.42 -6.87 -15.33
CA ASP A 401 18.78 -8.06 -15.89
C ASP A 401 19.79 -9.06 -16.46
N ASN A 402 19.30 -10.22 -16.91
CA ASN A 402 20.13 -11.28 -17.48
C ASN A 402 20.72 -10.95 -18.87
N LYS A 403 20.37 -9.80 -19.46
CA LYS A 403 21.00 -9.25 -20.68
C LYS A 403 22.10 -8.24 -20.34
N GLY A 404 22.33 -7.96 -19.05
CA GLY A 404 23.33 -6.99 -18.58
C GLY A 404 22.85 -5.54 -18.64
N ARG A 405 21.55 -5.30 -18.84
CA ARG A 405 20.97 -3.94 -18.88
C ARG A 405 20.74 -3.45 -17.47
N ALA A 406 20.98 -2.16 -17.22
CA ALA A 406 20.70 -1.55 -15.92
C ALA A 406 19.23 -1.18 -15.82
N TRP A 407 18.58 -1.56 -14.74
CA TRP A 407 17.20 -1.22 -14.43
C TRP A 407 17.15 -0.27 -13.25
N LEU A 408 16.34 0.77 -13.35
CA LEU A 408 16.14 1.76 -12.31
C LEU A 408 14.66 1.83 -11.92
N ALA A 409 14.38 1.87 -10.62
CA ALA A 409 13.12 2.40 -10.13
C ALA A 409 13.30 3.90 -9.88
N CYS A 410 12.51 4.70 -10.56
CA CYS A 410 12.57 6.16 -10.54
C CYS A 410 11.30 6.72 -9.96
N MET A 411 11.45 7.69 -9.06
CA MET A 411 10.34 8.24 -8.28
C MET A 411 10.27 9.78 -8.40
N PRO A 412 9.93 10.33 -9.59
CA PRO A 412 9.79 11.77 -9.78
C PRO A 412 8.84 12.43 -8.78
N THR A 413 7.84 11.70 -8.28
CA THR A 413 6.89 12.18 -7.28
C THR A 413 7.45 12.30 -5.86
N TYR A 414 8.69 11.83 -5.60
CA TYR A 414 9.28 11.90 -4.26
C TYR A 414 9.24 13.34 -3.69
N PRO A 415 8.85 13.53 -2.41
CA PRO A 415 8.55 12.47 -1.42
C PRO A 415 7.10 11.97 -1.37
N GLN A 416 6.18 12.59 -2.12
CA GLN A 416 4.78 12.17 -2.24
C GLN A 416 4.07 12.90 -3.38
N TRP A 417 2.98 12.30 -3.87
CA TRP A 417 2.05 12.98 -4.76
C TRP A 417 1.36 14.18 -4.09
N LYS A 418 1.19 15.26 -4.85
CA LYS A 418 0.50 16.47 -4.41
C LYS A 418 -0.94 16.49 -4.95
N PRO A 419 -1.97 16.66 -4.09
CA PRO A 419 -3.36 16.66 -4.54
C PRO A 419 -3.70 17.73 -5.59
N GLY A 420 -4.24 17.26 -6.72
CA GLY A 420 -4.58 18.10 -7.88
C GLY A 420 -3.55 18.04 -9.01
N ASP A 421 -2.36 17.49 -8.76
CA ASP A 421 -1.42 17.15 -9.84
C ASP A 421 -1.91 15.90 -10.59
N ALA A 422 -1.34 15.65 -11.78
CA ALA A 422 -1.57 14.41 -12.51
C ALA A 422 -1.23 13.18 -11.64
N ARG A 423 -1.82 12.02 -11.97
CA ARG A 423 -1.50 10.78 -11.26
C ARG A 423 0.01 10.51 -11.26
N PRO A 424 0.53 9.87 -10.20
CA PRO A 424 1.93 9.46 -10.14
C PRO A 424 2.36 8.72 -11.40
N GLY A 425 3.51 9.14 -11.93
CA GLY A 425 4.17 8.53 -13.06
C GLY A 425 5.52 7.96 -12.66
N ASP A 426 5.63 7.40 -11.45
CA ASP A 426 6.85 6.71 -11.03
C ASP A 426 7.00 5.45 -11.88
N LYS A 427 8.25 5.02 -12.10
CA LYS A 427 8.53 4.16 -13.24
C LYS A 427 9.71 3.21 -13.04
N LEU A 428 9.65 2.11 -13.78
CA LEU A 428 10.81 1.26 -14.06
C LEU A 428 11.40 1.63 -15.42
N VAL A 429 12.70 1.89 -15.45
CA VAL A 429 13.44 2.30 -16.65
C VAL A 429 14.56 1.32 -16.91
N ILE A 430 14.77 0.97 -18.18
CA ILE A 430 15.85 0.12 -18.67
C ILE A 430 16.86 1.00 -19.40
N LEU A 431 18.13 0.88 -19.03
CA LEU A 431 19.26 1.54 -19.66
C LEU A 431 20.14 0.50 -20.34
N GLU A 432 20.50 0.77 -21.59
CA GLU A 432 21.37 -0.09 -22.40
C GLU A 432 22.56 0.72 -22.91
N ASP A 433 23.70 0.04 -22.97
CA ASP A 433 24.92 0.47 -23.65
C ASP A 433 25.10 -0.47 -24.85
N THR A 434 24.71 -0.02 -26.05
CA THR A 434 24.71 -0.87 -27.25
C THR A 434 26.04 -0.91 -27.98
N ASP A 435 26.93 0.05 -27.75
CA ASP A 435 28.26 0.12 -28.36
C ASP A 435 29.41 -0.32 -27.43
N GLN A 436 29.08 -0.64 -26.17
CA GLN A 436 29.98 -1.14 -25.13
C GLN A 436 31.08 -0.13 -24.75
N ASP A 437 30.80 1.17 -24.85
CA ASP A 437 31.72 2.24 -24.46
C ASP A 437 31.72 2.54 -22.94
N GLY A 438 30.84 1.86 -22.19
CA GLY A 438 30.66 2.06 -20.76
C GLY A 438 29.64 3.14 -20.41
N LYS A 439 28.82 3.61 -21.38
CA LYS A 439 27.79 4.62 -21.19
C LYS A 439 26.48 4.17 -21.81
N ALA A 440 25.38 4.48 -21.14
CA ALA A 440 24.06 4.21 -21.70
C ALA A 440 23.80 5.11 -22.93
N ASP A 441 23.37 4.51 -24.03
CA ASP A 441 22.92 5.18 -25.25
C ASP A 441 21.42 5.04 -25.49
N ILE A 442 20.77 4.08 -24.82
CA ILE A 442 19.32 3.84 -24.86
C ILE A 442 18.72 3.93 -23.46
N SER A 443 17.52 4.52 -23.39
CA SER A 443 16.63 4.46 -22.23
C SER A 443 15.23 4.08 -22.68
N LYS A 444 14.62 3.09 -22.00
CA LYS A 444 13.27 2.60 -22.26
C LYS A 444 12.48 2.59 -20.96
N VAL A 445 11.24 3.09 -21.00
CA VAL A 445 10.30 2.96 -19.89
C VAL A 445 9.60 1.62 -19.99
N PHE A 446 9.83 0.75 -19.00
CA PHE A 446 9.19 -0.57 -18.91
C PHE A 446 7.75 -0.47 -18.38
N TYR A 447 7.52 0.38 -17.37
CA TYR A 447 6.22 0.64 -16.78
C TYR A 447 6.24 1.97 -16.00
N ASP A 448 5.21 2.82 -16.15
CA ASP A 448 5.19 4.21 -15.64
C ASP A 448 3.93 4.59 -14.85
N LYS A 449 3.21 3.60 -14.33
CA LYS A 449 2.00 3.81 -13.54
C LYS A 449 2.21 3.46 -12.06
N LEU A 450 3.45 3.54 -11.58
CA LEU A 450 3.79 3.21 -10.19
C LEU A 450 3.61 4.42 -9.27
N HIS A 451 3.46 4.13 -7.99
CA HIS A 451 3.47 5.08 -6.91
C HIS A 451 4.36 4.56 -5.76
N CYS A 452 5.46 5.28 -5.52
CA CYS A 452 6.46 4.93 -4.52
C CYS A 452 7.13 3.55 -4.68
N PRO A 453 7.86 3.29 -5.80
CA PRO A 453 8.51 2.02 -6.09
C PRO A 453 9.87 1.87 -5.41
N THR A 454 9.85 1.68 -4.09
CA THR A 454 11.01 1.64 -3.20
C THR A 454 11.82 0.34 -3.24
N GLY A 455 11.42 -0.63 -4.06
CA GLY A 455 12.14 -1.88 -4.26
C GLY A 455 11.55 -2.69 -5.40
N PHE A 456 12.42 -3.35 -6.17
CA PHE A 456 12.03 -4.27 -7.22
C PHE A 456 13.06 -5.39 -7.39
N GLU A 457 12.62 -6.54 -7.90
CA GLU A 457 13.48 -7.69 -8.20
C GLU A 457 12.92 -8.53 -9.35
N PHE A 458 13.81 -9.21 -10.09
CA PHE A 458 13.39 -10.05 -11.21
C PHE A 458 12.83 -11.40 -10.75
N TRP A 459 11.72 -11.84 -11.34
CA TRP A 459 11.12 -13.13 -11.02
C TRP A 459 10.30 -13.67 -12.20
N ASN A 460 10.39 -14.97 -12.49
CA ASN A 460 9.50 -15.67 -13.44
C ASN A 460 9.34 -15.00 -14.83
N GLY A 461 10.41 -14.40 -15.34
CA GLY A 461 10.43 -13.69 -16.62
C GLY A 461 9.75 -12.32 -16.59
N GLY A 462 9.54 -11.75 -15.41
CA GLY A 462 9.04 -10.39 -15.17
C GLY A 462 9.71 -9.76 -13.96
N VAL A 463 9.05 -8.77 -13.36
CA VAL A 463 9.55 -7.96 -12.24
C VAL A 463 8.51 -7.92 -11.12
N LEU A 464 8.95 -8.22 -9.90
CA LEU A 464 8.23 -7.88 -8.67
C LEU A 464 8.61 -6.46 -8.28
N VAL A 465 7.64 -5.61 -7.99
CA VAL A 465 7.89 -4.21 -7.61
C VAL A 465 6.89 -3.74 -6.55
N VAL A 466 7.34 -2.93 -5.59
CA VAL A 466 6.43 -2.22 -4.68
C VAL A 466 5.71 -1.11 -5.45
N ASP A 467 4.40 -1.02 -5.26
CA ASP A 467 3.52 0.06 -5.72
C ASP A 467 2.57 0.36 -4.58
N GLN A 468 3.01 1.18 -3.61
CA GLN A 468 2.34 1.26 -2.31
C GLN A 468 0.85 1.60 -2.43
N PRO A 469 -0.04 0.86 -1.71
CA PRO A 469 0.21 -0.13 -0.66
C PRO A 469 0.42 -1.59 -1.13
N ARG A 470 0.83 -1.80 -2.38
CA ARG A 470 0.80 -3.08 -3.07
C ARG A 470 2.19 -3.55 -3.47
N MET A 471 2.26 -4.80 -3.85
CA MET A 471 3.33 -5.38 -4.65
C MET A 471 2.71 -5.89 -5.95
N LEU A 472 3.29 -5.48 -7.08
CA LEU A 472 2.88 -5.90 -8.41
C LEU A 472 3.86 -6.94 -8.95
N PHE A 473 3.33 -7.84 -9.79
CA PHE A 473 4.12 -8.58 -10.76
C PHE A 473 3.85 -8.01 -12.14
N LEU A 474 4.90 -7.52 -12.79
CA LEU A 474 4.88 -6.90 -14.10
C LEU A 474 5.61 -7.80 -15.09
N LYS A 475 5.04 -8.04 -16.26
CA LYS A 475 5.65 -8.89 -17.28
C LYS A 475 5.40 -8.33 -18.67
N ASP A 476 6.44 -8.43 -19.49
CA ASP A 476 6.38 -8.27 -20.94
C ASP A 476 6.15 -9.66 -21.55
N THR A 477 5.07 -9.81 -22.33
CA THR A 477 4.72 -11.09 -22.98
C THR A 477 4.99 -11.13 -24.48
N ASP A 478 5.39 -10.03 -25.11
CA ASP A 478 5.64 -9.94 -26.56
C ASP A 478 7.08 -9.54 -26.94
N GLY A 479 7.90 -9.14 -25.97
CA GLY A 479 9.32 -8.84 -26.10
C GLY A 479 9.64 -7.41 -26.49
N ASP A 480 8.69 -6.47 -26.37
CA ASP A 480 8.90 -5.04 -26.69
C ASP A 480 9.52 -4.21 -25.56
N ASP A 481 9.91 -4.85 -24.46
CA ASP A 481 10.42 -4.25 -23.23
C ASP A 481 9.40 -3.32 -22.53
N LYS A 482 8.10 -3.64 -22.61
CA LYS A 482 7.04 -3.01 -21.81
C LYS A 482 6.17 -4.04 -21.12
N ALA A 483 5.76 -3.73 -19.90
CA ALA A 483 4.82 -4.59 -19.19
C ALA A 483 3.42 -4.50 -19.80
N ASP A 484 2.94 -5.61 -20.36
CA ASP A 484 1.58 -5.79 -20.87
C ASP A 484 0.71 -6.62 -19.91
N GLN A 485 1.34 -7.37 -19.01
CA GLN A 485 0.70 -8.10 -17.91
C GLN A 485 1.01 -7.43 -16.57
N VAL A 486 -0.04 -7.06 -15.84
CA VAL A 486 0.03 -6.46 -14.51
C VAL A 486 -0.79 -7.31 -13.54
N ILE A 487 -0.15 -7.87 -12.52
CA ILE A 487 -0.81 -8.66 -11.48
C ILE A 487 -0.62 -7.95 -10.14
N HIS A 488 -1.72 -7.56 -9.49
CA HIS A 488 -1.74 -7.07 -8.11
C HIS A 488 -1.55 -8.25 -7.15
N LEU A 489 -0.29 -8.59 -6.88
CA LEU A 489 0.12 -9.83 -6.24
C LEU A 489 -0.19 -9.86 -4.74
N MET A 490 0.06 -8.75 -4.04
CA MET A 490 -0.16 -8.62 -2.61
C MET A 490 -0.50 -7.17 -2.26
N ASP A 491 -1.54 -6.99 -1.46
CA ASP A 491 -1.96 -5.69 -0.94
C ASP A 491 -1.66 -5.63 0.57
N GLY A 492 -1.53 -4.41 1.11
CA GLY A 492 -1.50 -4.22 2.56
C GLY A 492 -0.17 -3.78 3.15
N TRP A 493 0.83 -3.53 2.30
CA TRP A 493 2.08 -2.89 2.71
C TRP A 493 1.79 -1.49 3.28
N ALA A 494 2.58 -1.11 4.29
CA ALA A 494 2.47 0.16 4.97
C ALA A 494 2.66 1.34 4.00
N THR A 495 1.89 2.41 4.21
CA THR A 495 2.02 3.70 3.50
C THR A 495 2.39 4.82 4.45
N ASP A 496 2.64 4.47 5.71
CA ASP A 496 2.82 5.36 6.85
C ASP A 496 3.96 6.37 6.62
N ASP A 497 5.09 5.93 6.06
CA ASP A 497 6.28 6.75 5.84
C ASP A 497 7.04 6.20 4.64
N THR A 498 7.13 6.99 3.57
CA THR A 498 7.84 6.64 2.33
C THR A 498 9.33 6.36 2.54
N HIS A 499 9.91 6.85 3.65
CA HIS A 499 11.29 6.57 4.03
C HIS A 499 11.42 5.28 4.84
N HIS A 500 10.36 4.71 5.41
CA HIS A 500 10.42 3.50 6.24
C HIS A 500 9.63 2.34 5.64
N THR A 501 9.00 2.56 4.50
CA THR A 501 8.16 1.58 3.82
C THR A 501 8.95 0.37 3.30
N CYS A 502 8.22 -0.65 2.84
CA CYS A 502 8.80 -1.85 2.26
C CYS A 502 9.71 -1.51 1.07
N GLY A 503 10.97 -1.94 1.09
CA GLY A 503 11.96 -1.69 0.04
C GLY A 503 13.19 -2.58 0.19
N ALA A 504 14.31 -2.18 -0.44
CA ALA A 504 15.60 -2.88 -0.40
C ALA A 504 15.45 -4.39 -0.68
N PHE A 505 14.92 -4.69 -1.87
CA PHE A 505 14.65 -6.06 -2.29
C PHE A 505 15.96 -6.77 -2.61
N GLU A 506 16.11 -8.00 -2.11
CA GLU A 506 17.33 -8.78 -2.31
C GLU A 506 16.98 -10.28 -2.32
N TRP A 507 17.50 -11.02 -3.31
CA TRP A 507 17.35 -12.48 -3.35
C TRP A 507 18.40 -13.17 -2.50
N ASN A 508 17.95 -14.10 -1.65
CA ASN A 508 18.90 -15.04 -1.05
C ASN A 508 19.25 -16.18 -2.03
N HIS A 509 20.33 -16.90 -1.74
CA HIS A 509 20.79 -18.02 -2.58
C HIS A 509 19.80 -19.21 -2.66
N GLY A 510 18.78 -19.23 -1.79
CA GLY A 510 17.70 -20.22 -1.79
C GLY A 510 16.49 -19.83 -2.64
N GLY A 511 16.50 -18.64 -3.26
CA GLY A 511 15.39 -18.12 -4.05
C GLY A 511 14.23 -17.57 -3.22
N LEU A 512 14.50 -17.08 -2.01
CA LEU A 512 13.54 -16.32 -1.21
C LEU A 512 13.86 -14.83 -1.30
N LEU A 513 12.81 -14.01 -1.43
CA LEU A 513 12.92 -12.56 -1.51
C LEU A 513 12.98 -11.99 -0.11
N HIS A 514 14.02 -11.23 0.19
CA HIS A 514 14.15 -10.45 1.41
C HIS A 514 13.79 -8.99 1.12
N MET A 515 13.07 -8.36 2.04
CA MET A 515 12.64 -6.96 1.95
C MET A 515 12.74 -6.33 3.32
N LEU A 516 13.00 -5.03 3.38
CA LEU A 516 13.14 -4.28 4.63
C LEU A 516 11.99 -3.30 4.81
N GLU A 517 11.58 -3.11 6.06
CA GLU A 517 10.61 -2.09 6.47
C GLU A 517 11.02 -1.52 7.82
N GLY A 518 11.09 -0.20 7.93
CA GLY A 518 11.42 0.52 9.15
C GLY A 518 10.33 0.45 10.23
N ILE A 519 10.61 1.06 11.38
CA ILE A 519 9.66 1.19 12.49
C ILE A 519 8.53 2.18 12.16
N ALA A 520 7.52 2.23 13.03
CA ALA A 520 6.36 3.13 12.93
C ALA A 520 5.46 2.90 11.70
N THR A 521 5.60 1.75 11.05
CA THR A 521 4.76 1.28 9.94
C THR A 521 3.63 0.37 10.42
N SER A 522 2.55 0.25 9.65
CA SER A 522 1.43 -0.63 9.96
C SER A 522 1.07 -1.51 8.76
N THR A 523 1.82 -2.60 8.59
CA THR A 523 1.61 -3.58 7.51
C THR A 523 0.58 -4.64 7.90
N THR A 524 -0.37 -4.88 7.01
CA THR A 524 -1.50 -5.82 7.18
C THR A 524 -1.69 -6.58 5.87
N LEU A 525 -1.03 -7.73 5.71
CA LEU A 525 -1.01 -8.51 4.47
C LEU A 525 -1.96 -9.70 4.59
N GLU A 526 -2.67 -10.02 3.51
CA GLU A 526 -3.52 -11.19 3.44
C GLU A 526 -2.95 -12.19 2.43
N THR A 527 -2.89 -13.47 2.81
CA THR A 527 -2.29 -14.52 1.99
C THR A 527 -3.20 -15.75 1.94
N PRO A 528 -2.96 -16.70 1.02
CA PRO A 528 -3.57 -18.03 1.05
C PRO A 528 -3.35 -18.81 2.35
N TRP A 529 -2.43 -18.35 3.20
CA TRP A 529 -2.08 -18.96 4.48
C TRP A 529 -2.63 -18.18 5.68
N GLY A 530 -3.43 -17.14 5.42
CA GLY A 530 -4.05 -16.30 6.42
C GLY A 530 -3.41 -14.92 6.54
N PRO A 531 -3.86 -14.14 7.54
CA PRO A 531 -3.41 -12.77 7.75
C PRO A 531 -2.00 -12.71 8.36
N HIS A 532 -1.18 -11.80 7.86
CA HIS A 532 0.07 -11.36 8.46
C HIS A 532 -0.07 -9.89 8.91
N ARG A 533 0.36 -9.57 10.13
CA ARG A 533 0.22 -8.23 10.70
C ARG A 533 1.50 -7.81 11.43
N SER A 534 1.96 -6.61 11.15
CA SER A 534 3.08 -5.98 11.84
C SER A 534 2.73 -4.54 12.19
N LYS A 535 2.89 -4.15 13.45
CA LYS A 535 2.52 -2.80 13.95
C LYS A 535 3.69 -2.15 14.67
N GLY A 536 4.43 -1.32 13.95
CA GLY A 536 5.45 -0.42 14.48
C GLY A 536 6.82 -1.06 14.74
N ASP A 537 6.92 -2.39 14.71
CA ASP A 537 8.12 -3.13 15.12
C ASP A 537 9.25 -3.06 14.07
N GLY A 538 8.94 -2.81 12.79
CA GLY A 538 9.90 -2.88 11.68
C GLY A 538 10.54 -4.27 11.54
N GLY A 539 11.32 -4.48 10.47
CA GLY A 539 12.17 -5.66 10.33
C GLY A 539 12.36 -6.12 8.89
N ALA A 540 12.87 -7.34 8.76
CA ALA A 540 13.04 -8.00 7.48
C ALA A 540 11.89 -8.97 7.22
N TYR A 541 11.24 -8.78 6.07
CA TYR A 541 10.27 -9.70 5.52
C TYR A 541 10.96 -10.68 4.60
N VAL A 542 10.53 -11.94 4.63
CA VAL A 542 10.99 -12.99 3.72
C VAL A 542 9.78 -13.64 3.08
N MET A 543 9.77 -13.62 1.75
CA MET A 543 8.68 -14.10 0.92
C MET A 543 9.16 -15.17 -0.05
N ASP A 544 8.40 -16.27 -0.17
CA ASP A 544 8.50 -17.16 -1.34
C ASP A 544 7.35 -16.82 -2.29
N PRO A 545 7.60 -16.16 -3.44
CA PRO A 545 6.54 -15.77 -4.37
C PRO A 545 5.81 -16.96 -5.02
N ARG A 546 6.38 -18.17 -5.00
CA ARG A 546 5.69 -19.36 -5.54
C ARG A 546 4.61 -19.87 -4.59
N THR A 547 4.85 -19.75 -3.29
CA THR A 547 3.93 -20.21 -2.25
C THR A 547 3.09 -19.08 -1.66
N MET A 548 3.49 -17.81 -1.84
CA MET A 548 2.91 -16.64 -1.16
C MET A 548 3.06 -16.65 0.36
N LYS A 549 3.93 -17.51 0.91
CA LYS A 549 4.25 -17.48 2.34
C LYS A 549 5.14 -16.29 2.63
N ILE A 550 4.77 -15.56 3.68
CA ILE A 550 5.52 -14.44 4.20
C ILE A 550 5.82 -14.64 5.68
N ARG A 551 7.03 -14.32 6.09
CA ARG A 551 7.44 -14.22 7.49
C ARG A 551 8.15 -12.90 7.72
N GLN A 552 8.15 -12.44 8.96
CA GLN A 552 8.89 -11.26 9.38
C GLN A 552 9.73 -11.60 10.60
N PHE A 553 10.98 -11.14 10.64
CA PHE A 553 11.78 -11.16 11.86
C PHE A 553 12.20 -9.76 12.27
N ALA A 554 12.09 -9.48 13.57
CA ALA A 554 12.41 -8.18 14.14
C ALA A 554 13.93 -8.00 14.27
N LEU A 555 14.36 -6.76 14.07
CA LEU A 555 15.77 -6.35 14.03
C LEU A 555 16.05 -5.31 15.12
N PRO A 556 16.35 -5.73 16.37
CA PRO A 556 16.53 -4.81 17.48
C PRO A 556 17.63 -3.77 17.22
N GLY A 557 17.36 -2.52 17.56
CA GLY A 557 18.34 -1.44 17.38
C GLY A 557 18.49 -0.94 15.94
N GLN A 558 17.65 -1.41 15.03
CA GLN A 558 17.47 -0.85 13.69
C GLN A 558 16.09 -0.19 13.59
N TYR A 559 16.01 0.91 12.85
CA TYR A 559 14.87 1.84 12.83
C TYR A 559 14.38 2.12 11.40
N ASN A 560 15.30 2.34 10.47
CA ASN A 560 15.02 2.69 9.09
C ASN A 560 15.92 1.86 8.17
N MET A 561 15.60 0.58 7.96
CA MET A 561 16.51 -0.35 7.28
C MET A 561 16.37 -0.23 5.77
N TRP A 562 17.49 0.01 5.07
CA TRP A 562 17.55 0.21 3.62
C TRP A 562 18.72 -0.51 2.94
N CYS A 563 19.40 -1.38 3.66
CA CYS A 563 20.59 -2.05 3.14
C CYS A 563 20.47 -3.54 3.45
N TYR A 564 20.30 -4.38 2.43
CA TYR A 564 20.31 -5.83 2.58
C TYR A 564 21.14 -6.43 1.47
N VAL A 565 22.15 -7.23 1.81
CA VAL A 565 22.95 -7.99 0.83
C VAL A 565 23.39 -9.32 1.40
N PHE A 566 23.68 -10.28 0.53
CA PHE A 566 24.26 -11.57 0.91
C PHE A 566 25.73 -11.65 0.51
N ASN A 567 26.55 -12.27 1.36
CA ASN A 567 27.89 -12.66 0.94
C ASN A 567 27.86 -13.93 0.08
N GLN A 568 29.01 -14.31 -0.48
CA GLN A 568 29.17 -15.52 -1.30
C GLN A 568 28.78 -16.84 -0.59
N TRP A 569 28.69 -16.84 0.75
CA TRP A 569 28.26 -18.00 1.54
C TRP A 569 26.76 -18.00 1.84
N GLY A 570 26.02 -17.00 1.37
CA GLY A 570 24.59 -16.83 1.61
C GLY A 570 24.25 -16.28 2.99
N GLN A 571 25.20 -15.63 3.67
CA GLN A 571 24.96 -14.95 4.94
C GLN A 571 24.53 -13.51 4.68
N GLY A 572 23.38 -13.11 5.20
CA GLY A 572 22.84 -11.77 4.99
C GLY A 572 23.46 -10.74 5.92
N ILE A 573 23.75 -9.55 5.41
CA ILE A 573 24.01 -8.35 6.19
C ILE A 573 22.83 -7.41 6.01
N VAL A 574 22.28 -6.95 7.12
CA VAL A 574 21.24 -5.91 7.16
C VAL A 574 21.81 -4.63 7.77
N GLY A 575 21.57 -3.51 7.11
CA GLY A 575 21.99 -2.17 7.51
C GLY A 575 20.82 -1.23 7.77
N ASP A 576 21.07 -0.29 8.67
CA ASP A 576 20.13 0.75 9.05
C ASP A 576 20.51 2.08 8.43
N GLY A 577 19.60 2.70 7.69
CA GLY A 577 19.82 3.99 7.09
C GLY A 577 19.95 5.12 8.10
N THR A 578 19.27 5.09 9.25
CA THR A 578 19.37 6.20 10.23
C THR A 578 20.71 6.22 10.96
N THR A 579 21.18 5.06 11.38
CA THR A 579 22.36 4.89 12.22
C THR A 579 23.59 4.44 11.44
N ALA A 580 23.45 3.98 10.19
CA ALA A 580 24.50 3.30 9.42
C ALA A 580 25.09 2.06 10.12
N ASN A 581 24.34 1.45 11.04
CA ASN A 581 24.77 0.24 11.71
C ASN A 581 24.44 -0.98 10.85
N HIS A 582 25.41 -1.89 10.71
CA HIS A 582 25.27 -3.13 9.96
C HIS A 582 25.34 -4.35 10.90
N ALA A 583 24.54 -5.37 10.60
CA ALA A 583 24.37 -6.56 11.42
C ALA A 583 24.27 -7.81 10.55
N TRP A 584 24.79 -8.94 11.03
CA TRP A 584 24.46 -10.23 10.44
C TRP A 584 22.98 -10.55 10.65
N ASP A 585 22.28 -10.96 9.59
CA ASP A 585 20.86 -11.32 9.61
C ASP A 585 20.60 -12.65 10.33
N THR A 586 21.56 -13.56 10.22
CA THR A 586 21.45 -14.96 10.65
C THR A 586 21.10 -15.08 12.14
N PRO A 587 21.77 -14.39 13.08
CA PRO A 587 21.37 -14.41 14.50
C PRO A 587 19.99 -13.77 14.76
N LEU A 588 19.44 -13.04 13.79
CA LEU A 588 18.18 -12.32 13.89
C LEU A 588 17.01 -13.10 13.28
N SER A 589 17.29 -13.97 12.31
CA SER A 589 16.35 -14.73 11.48
C SER A 589 15.48 -15.78 12.18
N GLY A 590 15.62 -15.93 13.50
CA GLY A 590 14.80 -16.83 14.33
C GLY A 590 13.39 -16.27 14.67
N ALA A 591 12.67 -16.99 15.52
CA ALA A 591 11.36 -16.55 16.02
C ALA A 591 11.44 -15.17 16.71
N GLN A 592 10.40 -14.36 16.53
CA GLN A 592 10.34 -13.04 17.15
C GLN A 592 10.35 -13.17 18.69
N PHE A 593 11.27 -12.45 19.33
CA PHE A 593 11.40 -12.40 20.78
C PHE A 593 11.59 -10.95 21.23
N ARG A 594 10.56 -10.37 21.84
CA ARG A 594 10.55 -8.95 22.27
C ARG A 594 11.64 -8.62 23.29
N GLY A 595 12.12 -9.61 24.05
CA GLY A 595 13.22 -9.44 24.99
C GLY A 595 14.61 -9.37 24.34
N ARG A 596 14.73 -9.52 23.02
CA ARG A 596 16.00 -9.40 22.31
C ARG A 596 16.47 -7.94 22.40
N GLN A 597 17.44 -7.70 23.26
CA GLN A 597 18.02 -6.40 23.55
C GLN A 597 19.45 -6.36 23.04
N GLY A 598 19.80 -5.31 22.30
CA GLY A 598 21.16 -5.11 21.80
C GLY A 598 21.55 -6.04 20.66
N LEU A 599 22.52 -5.57 19.88
CA LEU A 599 23.04 -6.25 18.72
C LEU A 599 24.51 -5.87 18.59
N ASN A 600 25.39 -6.86 18.41
CA ASN A 600 26.77 -6.57 18.06
C ASN A 600 26.79 -6.22 16.57
N PHE A 601 27.01 -4.95 16.28
CA PHE A 601 27.17 -4.50 14.91
C PHE A 601 28.51 -4.99 14.35
N VAL A 602 28.51 -5.30 13.05
CA VAL A 602 29.66 -5.93 12.38
C VAL A 602 30.87 -4.98 12.35
N PHE A 603 30.62 -3.67 12.23
CA PHE A 603 31.66 -2.64 12.17
C PHE A 603 31.31 -1.43 13.04
N ASN A 604 32.34 -0.72 13.50
CA ASN A 604 32.17 0.61 14.08
C ASN A 604 31.95 1.61 12.94
N ASN A 605 30.77 2.20 12.86
CA ASN A 605 30.44 3.22 11.86
C ASN A 605 31.11 4.59 12.13
N GLU A 606 31.81 4.75 13.26
CA GLU A 606 32.44 6.01 13.70
C GLU A 606 31.48 7.21 13.68
N GLY A 607 30.19 6.96 13.87
CA GLY A 607 29.14 7.96 13.82
C GLY A 607 28.69 8.38 12.41
N MET A 608 29.21 7.78 11.33
CA MET A 608 28.76 8.02 9.95
C MET A 608 27.26 7.73 9.80
N ARG A 609 26.53 8.59 9.07
CA ARG A 609 25.09 8.44 8.79
C ARG A 609 24.64 9.41 7.69
N PRO A 610 23.52 9.14 7.01
CA PRO A 610 22.79 7.86 6.95
C PRO A 610 23.52 6.86 6.06
N ALA A 611 23.25 5.56 6.20
CA ALA A 611 23.62 4.58 5.17
C ALA A 611 22.54 4.55 4.08
N LEU A 612 22.92 4.57 2.81
CA LEU A 612 21.96 4.57 1.68
C LEU A 612 21.88 3.23 0.95
N GLY A 613 22.88 2.38 1.13
CA GLY A 613 23.02 1.11 0.43
C GLY A 613 24.34 0.47 0.85
N CYS A 614 24.42 -0.86 0.73
CA CYS A 614 25.62 -1.62 1.05
C CYS A 614 25.85 -2.71 0.01
N GLU A 615 27.10 -3.16 -0.12
CA GLU A 615 27.47 -4.21 -1.05
C GLU A 615 28.78 -4.90 -0.64
N PHE A 616 28.94 -6.17 -1.03
CA PHE A 616 30.22 -6.85 -1.11
C PHE A 616 30.88 -6.60 -2.47
N LEU A 617 32.09 -6.07 -2.45
CA LEU A 617 32.85 -5.78 -3.67
C LEU A 617 33.29 -7.08 -4.34
N VAL A 618 32.50 -7.57 -5.30
CA VAL A 618 32.81 -8.78 -6.07
C VAL A 618 32.62 -8.46 -7.56
N SER A 619 33.68 -7.98 -8.20
CA SER A 619 33.66 -7.66 -9.64
C SER A 619 35.07 -7.62 -10.21
N ARG A 620 35.26 -8.20 -11.40
CA ARG A 620 36.53 -8.15 -12.15
C ARG A 620 37.00 -6.74 -12.49
N ASN A 621 36.12 -5.74 -12.40
CA ASN A 621 36.45 -4.34 -12.64
C ASN A 621 37.21 -3.70 -11.48
N PHE A 622 37.20 -4.33 -10.29
CA PHE A 622 37.91 -3.83 -9.12
C PHE A 622 39.25 -4.55 -8.93
N PRO A 623 40.26 -3.89 -8.33
CA PRO A 623 41.53 -4.53 -7.97
C PRO A 623 41.35 -5.79 -7.13
N GLU A 624 42.27 -6.74 -7.25
CA GLU A 624 42.24 -8.00 -6.47
C GLU A 624 42.26 -7.73 -4.96
N SER A 625 42.92 -6.66 -4.53
CA SER A 625 43.07 -6.26 -3.12
C SER A 625 41.77 -5.85 -2.42
N VAL A 626 40.68 -5.66 -3.17
CA VAL A 626 39.38 -5.23 -2.61
C VAL A 626 38.29 -6.29 -2.71
N GLN A 627 38.55 -7.40 -3.39
CA GLN A 627 37.55 -8.43 -3.61
C GLN A 627 37.06 -9.03 -2.28
N GLY A 628 35.73 -9.16 -2.14
CA GLY A 628 35.08 -9.69 -0.94
C GLY A 628 35.00 -8.72 0.24
N GLN A 629 35.52 -7.49 0.11
CA GLN A 629 35.36 -6.47 1.15
C GLN A 629 33.94 -5.88 1.11
N PHE A 630 33.43 -5.54 2.29
CA PHE A 630 32.11 -4.93 2.44
C PHE A 630 32.22 -3.40 2.36
N THR A 631 31.23 -2.75 1.73
CA THR A 631 31.15 -1.29 1.65
C THR A 631 29.70 -0.83 1.85
N TYR A 632 29.54 0.42 2.27
CA TYR A 632 28.24 1.11 2.26
C TYR A 632 28.43 2.58 1.93
N ALA A 633 27.38 3.24 1.42
CA ALA A 633 27.42 4.66 1.07
C ALA A 633 26.82 5.54 2.17
N CYS A 634 27.44 6.70 2.44
CA CYS A 634 26.94 7.75 3.35
C CYS A 634 26.87 9.12 2.68
N VAL A 635 25.94 9.98 3.15
CA VAL A 635 25.65 11.28 2.50
C VAL A 635 25.31 12.50 3.39
N ILE A 636 25.27 12.40 4.74
CA ILE A 636 24.97 13.59 5.58
C ILE A 636 26.22 14.12 6.28
N ASN A 637 26.86 13.30 7.12
CA ASN A 637 28.03 13.74 7.88
C ASN A 637 29.36 13.27 7.27
N MET A 638 29.29 12.35 6.31
CA MET A 638 30.38 11.89 5.47
C MET A 638 29.77 11.58 4.10
N ASN A 639 30.35 12.14 3.04
CA ASN A 639 29.94 11.88 1.65
C ASN A 639 30.94 10.91 1.02
N GLY A 640 30.67 9.61 1.08
CA GLY A 640 31.55 8.60 0.50
C GLY A 640 31.22 7.17 0.89
N MET A 641 32.16 6.27 0.59
CA MET A 641 31.99 4.82 0.70
C MET A 641 33.15 4.17 1.48
N PRO A 642 33.06 4.02 2.81
CA PRO A 642 34.02 3.23 3.59
C PRO A 642 34.00 1.75 3.17
N ARG A 643 35.09 1.04 3.44
CA ARG A 643 35.33 -0.36 3.03
C ARG A 643 35.94 -1.14 4.18
N PHE A 644 35.46 -2.36 4.39
CA PHE A 644 35.77 -3.20 5.55
C PHE A 644 36.16 -4.61 5.10
N THR A 645 37.11 -5.22 5.81
CA THR A 645 37.38 -6.66 5.71
C THR A 645 36.56 -7.34 6.80
N VAL A 646 35.74 -8.32 6.41
CA VAL A 646 34.72 -8.94 7.26
C VAL A 646 35.12 -10.35 7.66
#